data_AF-A0ABD3FEL1-F1
#
_entry.id   AF-A0ABD3FEL1-F1
#
_cell.length_a   1.000
_cell.length_b   1.000
_cell.length_c   1.000
_cell.angle_alpha   90.00
_cell.angle_beta   90.00
_cell.angle_gamma   90.00
#
_symmetry.space_group_name_H-M   'P 1'
#
loop_
_entity.id
_entity.type
_entity.pdbx_description
1 polymer ?
#
loop_
_entity_poly.entity_id
_entity_poly.type
_entity_poly.pdbx_seq_one_letter_code
_entity_poly.pdbx_strand_id
1 'polypeptide(L)'
;MSSGFSLGGASFAFHCLSPAERRELTALLQRNNGSLYEAEDPRKPAFVYVLTSYWADCAPPALANVLQRPVTRFWLIETLRLGRWLRPESHPFFEPPARPRDLWLQYPAEYQDAAGQDEVDDDGDVMMQDPTGATEHRMQLPCSPSFLFRGEVPFWPYIAAMLAQPIQDIQELAARLQLITLSDPRRRFNCLEYAVIELLTEEERNKFFKDVLPEMVRLVLKLPQMFPTPPPLFTPTEAGEDLEVDAAGPTNSRNGGSNARVSTQTHRFTKLEVLALVCGCFFGVFPDQDIAKRTQPDVSPQSKKASRRGNDNDVIQFPYFTAVRMFSAPGNMGRMVVLKAQKIRCLLQYFLRVVPRVSSDGEALSAEVIDFTRVGVHLPGRTAEKSPQDLLDVLASNSDAAPQLCAARCVSDTLIEDLDKHLQIDFANKFAGGGVLNSGCVQEEIRFLLSPELLVSCLVFAKLGPHEAFVIHGTERYSKYQGYGGSFVYGGNFEDTTPLVPLLDGSSRRECVIVGIDATDYGSARVERQYTRGHVWRDLVKAYAGFAYPDAHEESSKRCWPVATGNWGCGVFQGDRELKFLIQWLAASLRDRELVYVLFERDLDLQAKVDPLLALATSPKAREWDRQSGGVAQWLMEFLLNELGAGRGTRGAQSVLARAALSLKQALSSLQLPDKDTEHIQQQEDTESKLEPQQSGQEPSIREEPGEESSEATKKKPKMMHQKTMQDFFTKQ
;
A
#
# COMPACT_ATOMS: atom_id res chain seq x y z
N MET A 1 -23.18 -10.94 -54.20
CA MET A 1 -22.84 -9.56 -53.81
C MET A 1 -23.73 -9.20 -52.63
N SER A 2 -23.26 -9.34 -51.39
CA SER A 2 -24.03 -8.80 -50.26
C SER A 2 -24.01 -7.29 -50.43
N SER A 3 -25.18 -6.66 -50.52
CA SER A 3 -25.30 -5.20 -50.46
C SER A 3 -24.62 -4.73 -49.18
N GLY A 4 -23.40 -4.20 -49.29
CA GLY A 4 -22.69 -3.62 -48.16
C GLY A 4 -23.54 -2.50 -47.58
N PHE A 5 -23.60 -2.42 -46.26
CA PHE A 5 -24.24 -1.29 -45.58
C PHE A 5 -23.64 0.03 -46.12
N SER A 6 -24.51 1.00 -46.42
CA SER A 6 -24.15 2.25 -47.08
C SER A 6 -24.63 3.44 -46.25
N LEU A 7 -23.80 4.46 -46.12
CA LEU A 7 -24.15 5.75 -45.51
C LEU A 7 -24.88 6.68 -46.51
N GLY A 8 -25.25 6.16 -47.68
CA GLY A 8 -25.92 6.91 -48.75
C GLY A 8 -27.16 7.65 -48.27
N GLY A 9 -27.24 8.94 -48.59
CA GLY A 9 -28.34 9.83 -48.21
C GLY A 9 -28.17 10.51 -46.83
N ALA A 10 -27.11 10.20 -46.08
CA ALA A 10 -26.75 10.92 -44.87
C ALA A 10 -25.69 12.00 -45.14
N SER A 11 -25.88 13.17 -44.54
CA SER A 11 -24.94 14.29 -44.61
C SER A 11 -24.18 14.45 -43.30
N PHE A 12 -22.87 14.70 -43.40
CA PHE A 12 -21.96 14.80 -42.26
C PHE A 12 -21.26 16.15 -42.21
N ALA A 13 -20.97 16.64 -41.02
CA ALA A 13 -20.11 17.81 -40.80
C ALA A 13 -19.05 17.47 -39.74
N PHE A 14 -17.94 18.21 -39.75
CA PHE A 14 -16.88 18.04 -38.74
C PHE A 14 -16.89 19.21 -37.76
N HIS A 15 -16.67 18.89 -36.49
CA HIS A 15 -16.52 19.88 -35.42
C HIS A 15 -15.35 19.52 -34.52
N CYS A 16 -14.48 20.49 -34.20
CA CYS A 16 -13.39 20.29 -33.25
C CYS A 16 -12.39 19.15 -33.55
N LEU A 17 -12.32 18.66 -34.79
CA LEU A 17 -11.39 17.62 -35.21
C LEU A 17 -10.11 18.21 -35.80
N SER A 18 -8.97 17.58 -35.55
CA SER A 18 -7.68 17.95 -36.14
C SER A 18 -7.68 17.78 -37.67
N PRO A 19 -6.82 18.48 -38.41
CA PRO A 19 -6.71 18.30 -39.86
C PRO A 19 -6.43 16.86 -40.28
N ALA A 20 -5.66 16.11 -39.48
CA ALA A 20 -5.36 14.70 -39.72
C ALA A 20 -6.62 13.82 -39.60
N GLU A 21 -7.34 13.95 -38.48
CA GLU A 21 -8.59 13.20 -38.25
C GLU A 21 -9.66 13.52 -39.29
N ARG A 22 -9.79 14.79 -39.71
CA ARG A 22 -10.73 15.19 -40.77
C ARG A 22 -10.43 14.49 -42.08
N ARG A 23 -9.15 14.38 -42.47
CA ARG A 23 -8.75 13.68 -43.71
C ARG A 23 -9.12 12.20 -43.65
N GLU A 24 -8.82 11.55 -42.52
CA GLU A 24 -9.13 10.14 -42.31
C GLU A 24 -10.65 9.87 -42.34
N LEU A 25 -11.42 10.66 -41.59
CA LEU A 25 -12.88 10.53 -41.56
C LEU A 25 -13.51 10.86 -42.91
N THR A 26 -12.98 11.82 -43.67
CA THR A 26 -13.46 12.11 -45.02
C THR A 26 -13.29 10.90 -45.94
N ALA A 27 -12.11 10.28 -45.93
CA ALA A 27 -11.86 9.08 -46.71
C ALA A 27 -12.78 7.91 -46.29
N LEU A 28 -13.00 7.76 -44.98
CA LEU A 28 -13.91 6.74 -44.43
C LEU A 28 -15.36 6.96 -44.87
N LEU A 29 -15.86 8.20 -44.82
CA LEU A 29 -17.22 8.55 -45.26
C LEU A 29 -17.39 8.30 -46.76
N GLN A 30 -16.46 8.77 -47.59
CA GLN A 30 -16.50 8.59 -49.04
C GLN A 30 -16.49 7.12 -49.45
N ARG A 31 -15.64 6.30 -48.80
CA ARG A 31 -15.57 4.84 -49.04
C ARG A 31 -16.89 4.12 -48.76
N ASN A 32 -17.74 4.69 -47.90
CA ASN A 32 -19.03 4.10 -47.50
C ASN A 32 -20.23 4.92 -48.02
N ASN A 33 -20.06 5.73 -49.07
CA ASN A 33 -21.08 6.57 -49.72
C ASN A 33 -21.73 7.65 -48.82
N GLY A 34 -21.06 8.11 -47.76
CA GLY A 34 -21.47 9.29 -46.99
C GLY A 34 -21.03 10.58 -47.67
N SER A 35 -21.81 11.66 -47.53
CA SER A 35 -21.46 12.98 -48.09
C SER A 35 -21.16 14.00 -46.99
N LEU A 36 -20.22 14.92 -47.26
CA LEU A 36 -20.03 16.09 -46.42
C LEU A 36 -21.12 17.13 -46.72
N TYR A 37 -21.60 17.79 -45.69
CA TYR A 37 -22.58 18.87 -45.80
C TYR A 37 -21.91 20.11 -46.37
N GLU A 38 -22.43 20.60 -47.49
CA GLU A 38 -22.07 21.89 -48.06
C GLU A 38 -23.25 22.84 -47.93
N ALA A 39 -23.02 24.07 -47.46
CA ALA A 39 -24.08 25.05 -47.21
C ALA A 39 -24.83 25.47 -48.49
N GLU A 40 -24.26 25.18 -49.66
CA GLU A 40 -24.79 25.49 -50.98
C GLU A 40 -25.58 24.31 -51.61
N ASP A 41 -25.72 23.16 -50.94
CA ASP A 41 -26.47 22.01 -51.48
C ASP A 41 -27.97 22.35 -51.58
N PRO A 42 -28.59 22.24 -52.77
CA PRO A 42 -30.03 22.50 -52.95
C PRO A 42 -30.93 21.52 -52.17
N ARG A 43 -30.39 20.36 -51.75
CA ARG A 43 -31.10 19.40 -50.91
C ARG A 43 -30.85 19.73 -49.44
N LYS A 44 -31.79 20.42 -48.79
CA LYS A 44 -31.74 20.64 -47.33
C LYS A 44 -31.97 19.31 -46.60
N PRO A 45 -30.95 18.67 -45.98
CA PRO A 45 -31.16 17.43 -45.26
C PRO A 45 -32.01 17.69 -44.00
N ALA A 46 -32.81 16.71 -43.58
CA ALA A 46 -33.64 16.82 -42.39
C ALA A 46 -32.79 17.04 -41.12
N PHE A 47 -31.60 16.44 -41.08
CA PHE A 47 -30.58 16.66 -40.07
C PHE A 47 -29.19 16.32 -40.62
N VAL A 48 -28.14 16.85 -39.97
CA VAL A 48 -26.73 16.59 -40.29
C VAL A 48 -26.07 15.91 -39.10
N TYR A 49 -25.36 14.82 -39.36
CA TYR A 49 -24.51 14.17 -38.35
C TYR A 49 -23.22 14.98 -38.18
N VAL A 50 -23.03 15.57 -37.01
CA VAL A 50 -21.84 16.36 -36.72
C VAL A 50 -20.84 15.47 -35.98
N LEU A 51 -19.80 15.02 -36.68
CA LEU A 51 -18.70 14.26 -36.11
C LEU A 51 -17.81 15.20 -35.30
N THR A 52 -17.77 14.99 -33.98
CA THR A 52 -17.07 15.87 -33.05
C THR A 52 -15.90 15.15 -32.38
N SER A 53 -14.85 15.90 -32.04
CA SER A 53 -13.87 15.42 -31.05
C SER A 53 -14.55 15.20 -29.69
N TYR A 54 -13.97 14.30 -28.89
CA TYR A 54 -14.49 13.94 -27.57
C TYR A 54 -14.38 15.08 -26.56
N TRP A 55 -13.42 16.01 -26.72
CA TRP A 55 -13.34 17.25 -25.95
C TRP A 55 -12.32 18.23 -26.54
N ALA A 56 -12.76 19.18 -27.37
CA ALA A 56 -11.89 20.26 -27.85
C ALA A 56 -12.57 21.63 -27.66
N ASP A 57 -11.79 22.65 -27.30
CA ASP A 57 -12.19 23.98 -26.80
C ASP A 57 -13.02 24.86 -27.75
N CYS A 58 -13.63 24.32 -28.80
CA CYS A 58 -14.37 25.08 -29.80
C CYS A 58 -15.87 25.17 -29.51
N ALA A 59 -16.41 26.38 -29.68
CA ALA A 59 -17.84 26.68 -29.67
C ALA A 59 -18.57 25.86 -30.75
N PRO A 60 -19.80 25.38 -30.52
CA PRO A 60 -20.53 24.52 -31.45
C PRO A 60 -20.61 25.13 -32.86
N PRO A 61 -20.65 24.30 -33.92
CA PRO A 61 -20.63 24.80 -35.28
C PRO A 61 -21.94 25.53 -35.58
N ALA A 62 -21.84 26.79 -35.98
CA ALA A 62 -22.98 27.60 -36.40
C ALA A 62 -23.45 27.20 -37.81
N LEU A 63 -23.98 25.99 -37.97
CA LEU A 63 -24.69 25.59 -39.19
C LEU A 63 -26.10 26.20 -39.11
N ALA A 64 -26.28 27.38 -39.70
CA ALA A 64 -27.56 28.06 -39.74
C ALA A 64 -28.60 27.22 -40.51
N ASN A 65 -29.75 26.96 -39.89
CA ASN A 65 -30.98 26.42 -40.49
C ASN A 65 -31.09 24.91 -40.75
N VAL A 66 -30.26 24.05 -40.15
CA VAL A 66 -30.42 22.58 -40.23
C VAL A 66 -30.26 21.92 -38.85
N LEU A 67 -31.09 20.91 -38.54
CA LEU A 67 -31.01 20.18 -37.27
C LEU A 67 -29.67 19.42 -37.19
N GLN A 68 -28.92 19.66 -36.12
CA GLN A 68 -27.62 19.03 -35.92
C GLN A 68 -27.74 17.87 -34.94
N ARG A 69 -27.12 16.73 -35.27
CA ARG A 69 -27.03 15.57 -34.39
C ARG A 69 -25.57 15.27 -34.09
N PRO A 70 -25.03 15.66 -32.93
CA PRO A 70 -23.64 15.42 -32.60
C PRO A 70 -23.41 13.93 -32.40
N VAL A 71 -22.38 13.40 -33.04
CA VAL A 71 -21.98 11.99 -32.95
C VAL A 71 -20.46 11.89 -32.86
N THR A 72 -19.97 10.83 -32.24
CA THR A 72 -18.53 10.59 -32.13
C THR A 72 -18.00 9.75 -33.27
N ARG A 73 -16.67 9.77 -33.46
CA ARG A 73 -15.96 8.82 -34.33
C ARG A 73 -16.31 7.37 -33.99
N PHE A 74 -16.37 7.03 -32.70
CA PHE A 74 -16.72 5.69 -32.22
C PHE A 74 -18.11 5.22 -32.69
N TRP A 75 -19.11 6.11 -32.69
CA TRP A 75 -20.44 5.78 -33.24
C TRP A 75 -20.38 5.43 -34.72
N LEU A 76 -19.62 6.20 -35.52
CA LEU A 76 -19.47 5.95 -36.95
C LEU A 76 -18.80 4.59 -37.20
N ILE A 77 -17.70 4.31 -36.49
CA ILE A 77 -16.97 3.04 -36.60
C ILE A 77 -17.87 1.87 -36.23
N GLU A 78 -18.61 1.93 -35.13
CA GLU A 78 -19.50 0.86 -34.70
C GLU A 78 -20.71 0.68 -35.64
N THR A 79 -21.24 1.78 -36.20
CA THR A 79 -22.31 1.76 -37.22
C THR A 79 -21.86 1.03 -38.48
N LEU A 80 -20.64 1.33 -38.96
CA LEU A 80 -20.03 0.64 -40.10
C LEU A 80 -19.71 -0.82 -39.78
N ARG A 81 -19.15 -1.10 -38.59
CA ARG A 81 -18.78 -2.45 -38.13
C ARG A 81 -19.99 -3.39 -38.02
N LEU A 82 -21.11 -2.90 -37.49
CA LEU A 82 -22.34 -3.67 -37.33
C LEU A 82 -23.23 -3.67 -38.59
N GLY A 83 -22.90 -2.84 -39.59
CA GLY A 83 -23.64 -2.76 -40.84
C GLY A 83 -25.09 -2.29 -40.68
N ARG A 84 -25.37 -1.42 -39.69
CA ARG A 84 -26.71 -0.86 -39.44
C ARG A 84 -26.62 0.49 -38.74
N TRP A 85 -27.60 1.36 -39.00
CA TRP A 85 -27.73 2.63 -38.27
C TRP A 85 -27.97 2.39 -36.77
N LEU A 86 -27.05 2.90 -35.95
CA LEU A 86 -27.19 2.87 -34.49
C LEU A 86 -27.85 4.16 -34.02
N ARG A 87 -28.73 4.06 -33.03
CA ARG A 87 -29.28 5.25 -32.35
C ARG A 87 -28.18 5.87 -31.50
N PRO A 88 -27.86 7.17 -31.65
CA PRO A 88 -26.83 7.81 -30.81
C PRO A 88 -27.10 7.63 -29.32
N GLU A 89 -28.37 7.64 -28.91
CA GLU A 89 -28.79 7.52 -27.52
C GLU A 89 -28.64 6.09 -26.95
N SER A 90 -28.27 5.11 -27.78
CA SER A 90 -28.15 3.70 -27.37
C SER A 90 -26.84 3.35 -26.65
N HIS A 91 -25.85 4.24 -26.67
CA HIS A 91 -24.57 4.03 -25.99
C HIS A 91 -24.00 5.36 -25.48
N PRO A 92 -23.45 5.41 -24.24
CA PRO A 92 -22.98 6.66 -23.64
C PRO A 92 -21.86 7.37 -24.42
N PHE A 93 -21.08 6.63 -25.21
CA PHE A 93 -19.96 7.17 -26.01
C PHE A 93 -20.29 7.47 -27.47
N PHE A 94 -21.53 7.30 -27.90
CA PHE A 94 -21.93 7.61 -29.28
C PHE A 94 -22.16 9.11 -29.50
N GLU A 95 -22.50 9.82 -28.44
CA GLU A 95 -22.58 11.27 -28.42
C GLU A 95 -21.39 11.84 -27.62
N PRO A 96 -20.89 13.04 -27.96
CA PRO A 96 -19.89 13.69 -27.14
C PRO A 96 -20.45 13.97 -25.74
N PRO A 97 -19.61 14.01 -24.70
CA PRO A 97 -20.10 14.29 -23.36
C PRO A 97 -20.72 15.69 -23.29
N ALA A 98 -21.76 15.83 -22.45
CA ALA A 98 -22.40 17.13 -22.25
C ALA A 98 -21.42 18.11 -21.60
N ARG A 99 -21.03 19.17 -22.31
CA ARG A 99 -20.08 20.18 -21.81
C ARG A 99 -20.73 21.10 -20.77
N PRO A 100 -20.28 21.10 -19.50
CA PRO A 100 -20.67 22.15 -18.55
C PRO A 100 -20.11 23.49 -19.03
N ARG A 101 -20.90 24.57 -18.94
CA ARG A 101 -20.52 25.90 -19.46
C ARG A 101 -19.24 26.45 -18.84
N ASP A 102 -18.98 26.09 -17.59
CA ASP A 102 -17.88 26.64 -16.78
C ASP A 102 -16.69 25.67 -16.63
N LEU A 103 -16.73 24.49 -17.28
CA LEU A 103 -15.66 23.50 -17.19
C LEU A 103 -14.82 23.47 -18.46
N TRP A 104 -13.56 23.90 -18.33
CA TRP A 104 -12.55 23.82 -19.37
C TRP A 104 -11.47 22.81 -18.94
N LEU A 105 -11.31 21.73 -19.71
CA LEU A 105 -10.27 20.73 -19.44
C LEU A 105 -8.97 21.24 -20.03
N GLN A 106 -8.20 21.97 -19.22
CA GLN A 106 -6.89 22.47 -19.61
C GLN A 106 -5.81 21.58 -19.02
N TYR A 107 -5.01 20.96 -19.88
CA TYR A 107 -3.76 20.36 -19.46
C TYR A 107 -2.72 21.47 -19.29
N PRO A 108 -1.90 21.46 -18.23
CA PRO A 108 -0.78 22.38 -18.15
C PRO A 108 0.17 22.15 -19.35
N ALA A 109 0.87 23.19 -19.78
CA ALA A 109 1.81 23.10 -20.91
C ALA A 109 2.90 22.03 -20.68
N GLU A 110 3.19 21.76 -19.42
CA GLU A 110 4.21 20.82 -18.95
C GLU A 110 3.66 19.39 -18.75
N TYR A 111 2.40 19.12 -19.11
CA TYR A 111 1.79 17.80 -18.91
C TYR A 111 2.49 16.72 -19.74
N GLN A 112 2.92 15.65 -19.06
CA GLN A 112 3.54 14.48 -19.67
C GLN A 112 2.64 13.25 -19.47
N ASP A 113 2.45 12.47 -20.53
CA ASP A 113 1.72 11.21 -20.42
C ASP A 113 2.65 10.07 -20.02
N ALA A 114 2.15 9.12 -19.23
CA ALA A 114 2.93 7.97 -18.77
C ALA A 114 3.36 7.03 -19.92
N ALA A 115 2.66 7.09 -21.06
CA ALA A 115 2.92 6.26 -22.24
C ALA A 115 3.96 6.87 -23.22
N GLY A 116 4.49 8.07 -22.95
CA GLY A 116 5.26 8.86 -23.92
C GLY A 116 6.78 8.78 -23.84
N GLN A 117 7.38 7.70 -23.32
CA GLN A 117 8.86 7.55 -23.24
C GLN A 117 9.49 6.81 -24.43
N ASP A 118 8.87 6.84 -25.60
CA ASP A 118 9.64 6.71 -26.83
C ASP A 118 10.14 8.12 -27.18
N GLU A 119 11.32 8.50 -26.70
CA GLU A 119 12.00 9.71 -27.17
C GLU A 119 12.27 9.52 -28.67
N VAL A 120 11.42 10.14 -29.48
CA VAL A 120 11.63 10.26 -30.92
C VAL A 120 12.50 11.49 -31.12
N ASP A 121 13.64 11.33 -31.80
CA ASP A 121 14.49 12.47 -32.12
C ASP A 121 13.81 13.42 -33.14
N ASP A 122 14.40 14.59 -33.37
CA ASP A 122 13.89 15.60 -34.32
C ASP A 122 13.75 15.07 -35.77
N ASP A 123 14.32 13.90 -36.08
CA ASP A 123 14.26 13.22 -37.37
C ASP A 123 13.17 12.13 -37.45
N GLY A 124 12.46 11.84 -36.35
CA GLY A 124 11.36 10.88 -36.32
C GLY A 124 11.79 9.43 -36.08
N ASP A 125 13.04 9.20 -35.69
CA ASP A 125 13.57 7.88 -35.35
C ASP A 125 13.46 7.62 -33.84
N VAL A 126 13.05 6.40 -33.48
CA VAL A 126 12.99 5.97 -32.07
C VAL A 126 14.43 5.80 -31.58
N MET A 127 14.84 6.61 -30.60
CA MET A 127 16.15 6.44 -29.96
C MET A 127 16.25 5.02 -29.39
N MET A 128 17.17 4.22 -29.94
CA MET A 128 17.54 2.93 -29.37
C MET A 128 18.17 3.20 -28.01
N GLN A 129 17.37 3.14 -26.94
CA GLN A 129 17.85 3.34 -25.58
C GLN A 129 18.95 2.32 -25.25
N ASP A 130 19.98 2.81 -24.55
CA ASP A 130 21.08 2.03 -24.00
C ASP A 130 20.52 0.93 -23.07
N PRO A 131 20.91 -0.35 -23.19
CA PRO A 131 20.31 -1.46 -22.44
C PRO A 131 20.53 -1.41 -20.91
N THR A 132 21.13 -0.35 -20.39
CA THR A 132 21.59 -0.24 -18.99
C THR A 132 20.83 0.79 -18.15
N GLY A 133 19.80 1.44 -18.70
CA GLY A 133 18.92 2.35 -17.95
C GLY A 133 17.65 1.65 -17.49
N ALA A 134 17.42 1.52 -16.17
CA ALA A 134 16.16 1.02 -15.63
C ALA A 134 15.00 1.92 -16.10
N THR A 135 14.08 1.39 -16.91
CA THR A 135 12.89 2.12 -17.36
C THR A 135 12.02 2.46 -16.15
N GLU A 136 11.99 3.74 -15.77
CA GLU A 136 11.18 4.22 -14.65
C GLU A 136 9.70 4.19 -15.04
N HIS A 137 8.98 3.16 -14.58
CA HIS A 137 7.55 3.05 -14.83
C HIS A 137 6.77 4.13 -14.10
N ARG A 138 5.86 4.82 -14.80
CA ARG A 138 5.04 5.91 -14.25
C ARG A 138 3.58 5.51 -14.09
N MET A 139 2.90 6.18 -13.16
CA MET A 139 1.49 5.97 -12.85
C MET A 139 0.59 6.34 -14.04
N GLN A 140 -0.35 5.46 -14.37
CA GLN A 140 -1.42 5.79 -15.32
C GLN A 140 -2.50 6.60 -14.60
N LEU A 141 -2.58 7.89 -14.90
CA LEU A 141 -3.60 8.79 -14.37
C LEU A 141 -4.91 8.68 -15.17
N PRO A 142 -6.08 8.91 -14.53
CA PRO A 142 -7.38 8.89 -15.23
C PRO A 142 -7.51 9.99 -16.29
N CYS A 143 -6.71 11.05 -16.18
CA CYS A 143 -6.64 12.13 -17.13
C CYS A 143 -5.67 11.88 -18.30
N SER A 144 -4.98 10.74 -18.34
CA SER A 144 -4.12 10.37 -19.45
C SER A 144 -4.93 10.34 -20.76
N PRO A 145 -4.48 11.03 -21.82
CA PRO A 145 -5.05 10.89 -23.16
C PRO A 145 -5.02 9.45 -23.68
N SER A 146 -4.05 8.65 -23.22
CA SER A 146 -3.90 7.23 -23.57
C SER A 146 -4.86 6.31 -22.81
N PHE A 147 -5.64 6.82 -21.84
CA PHE A 147 -6.66 6.02 -21.16
C PHE A 147 -7.94 5.92 -22.01
N LEU A 148 -7.93 4.95 -22.94
CA LEU A 148 -8.94 4.77 -23.99
C LEU A 148 -9.87 3.58 -23.74
N PHE A 149 -11.18 3.78 -23.91
CA PHE A 149 -12.15 2.71 -24.07
C PHE A 149 -12.02 2.08 -25.46
N ARG A 150 -11.76 0.77 -25.49
CA ARG A 150 -11.54 -0.01 -26.74
C ARG A 150 -10.48 0.61 -27.67
N GLY A 151 -9.51 1.35 -27.13
CA GLY A 151 -8.46 2.00 -27.91
C GLY A 151 -8.93 3.20 -28.75
N GLU A 152 -10.17 3.67 -28.58
CA GLU A 152 -10.77 4.69 -29.45
C GLU A 152 -11.32 5.90 -28.69
N VAL A 153 -11.96 5.69 -27.53
CA VAL A 153 -12.67 6.77 -26.82
C VAL A 153 -11.90 7.18 -25.56
N PRO A 154 -11.41 8.42 -25.45
CA PRO A 154 -10.79 8.91 -24.21
C PRO A 154 -11.83 8.99 -23.09
N PHE A 155 -11.53 8.38 -21.94
CA PHE A 155 -12.46 8.33 -20.80
C PHE A 155 -12.57 9.68 -20.07
N TRP A 156 -11.45 10.42 -19.95
CA TRP A 156 -11.38 11.61 -19.10
C TRP A 156 -12.45 12.67 -19.38
N PRO A 157 -12.75 13.04 -20.64
CA PRO A 157 -13.83 13.97 -20.95
C PRO A 157 -15.20 13.55 -20.41
N TYR A 158 -15.52 12.26 -20.50
CA TYR A 158 -16.78 11.72 -20.01
C TYR A 158 -16.83 11.73 -18.49
N ILE A 159 -15.74 11.30 -17.84
CA ILE A 159 -15.60 11.35 -16.37
C ILE A 159 -15.78 12.78 -15.88
N ALA A 160 -15.08 13.74 -16.48
CA ALA A 160 -15.12 15.14 -16.09
C ALA A 160 -16.52 15.75 -16.28
N ALA A 161 -17.15 15.51 -17.42
CA ALA A 161 -18.50 15.99 -17.71
C ALA A 161 -19.55 15.41 -16.74
N MET A 162 -19.41 14.14 -16.35
CA MET A 162 -20.32 13.48 -15.41
C MET A 162 -20.14 13.99 -13.98
N LEU A 163 -18.88 14.12 -13.53
CA LEU A 163 -18.58 14.58 -12.17
C LEU A 163 -18.90 16.07 -11.97
N ALA A 164 -18.76 16.89 -13.01
CA ALA A 164 -19.07 18.32 -12.92
C ALA A 164 -20.58 18.64 -12.82
N GLN A 165 -21.45 17.66 -13.01
CA GLN A 165 -22.87 17.84 -12.74
C GLN A 165 -23.12 17.86 -11.22
N PRO A 166 -24.03 18.70 -10.71
CA PRO A 166 -24.39 18.69 -9.30
C PRO A 166 -24.87 17.30 -8.86
N ILE A 167 -24.43 16.88 -7.67
CA ILE A 167 -24.86 15.63 -7.02
C ILE A 167 -25.49 16.00 -5.68
N GLN A 168 -26.81 15.95 -5.61
CA GLN A 168 -27.57 16.46 -4.46
C GLN A 168 -27.83 15.39 -3.40
N ASP A 169 -27.86 14.12 -3.81
CA ASP A 169 -28.20 13.02 -2.92
C ASP A 169 -27.48 11.71 -3.29
N ILE A 170 -27.74 10.68 -2.49
CA ILE A 170 -27.15 9.36 -2.63
C ILE A 170 -27.61 8.63 -3.91
N GLN A 171 -28.82 8.89 -4.39
CA GLN A 171 -29.34 8.23 -5.60
C GLN A 171 -28.65 8.81 -6.84
N GLU A 172 -28.48 10.13 -6.89
CA GLU A 172 -27.68 10.78 -7.92
C GLU A 172 -26.22 10.34 -7.87
N LEU A 173 -25.61 10.28 -6.68
CA LEU A 173 -24.23 9.82 -6.50
C LEU A 173 -24.06 8.39 -7.02
N ALA A 174 -24.96 7.47 -6.63
CA ALA A 174 -24.92 6.08 -7.07
C ALA A 174 -25.06 5.97 -8.60
N ALA A 175 -26.00 6.73 -9.19
CA ALA A 175 -26.18 6.76 -10.64
C ALA A 175 -24.92 7.28 -11.36
N ARG A 176 -24.26 8.33 -10.84
CA ARG A 176 -23.05 8.88 -11.48
C ARG A 176 -21.89 7.90 -11.39
N LEU A 177 -21.68 7.30 -10.22
CA LEU A 177 -20.65 6.28 -10.02
C LEU A 177 -20.88 5.05 -10.93
N GLN A 178 -22.12 4.61 -11.12
CA GLN A 178 -22.44 3.50 -12.04
C GLN A 178 -22.06 3.84 -13.49
N LEU A 179 -22.36 5.07 -13.95
CA LEU A 179 -22.02 5.53 -15.29
C LEU A 179 -20.51 5.65 -15.49
N ILE A 180 -19.81 6.30 -14.55
CA ILE A 180 -18.34 6.50 -14.60
C ILE A 180 -17.61 5.17 -14.66
N THR A 181 -18.05 4.20 -13.87
CA THR A 181 -17.38 2.90 -13.72
C THR A 181 -17.86 1.85 -14.70
N LEU A 182 -18.82 2.20 -15.58
CA LEU A 182 -19.50 1.28 -16.49
C LEU A 182 -20.05 0.03 -15.78
N SER A 183 -20.52 0.21 -14.54
CA SER A 183 -21.08 -0.87 -13.72
C SER A 183 -22.46 -1.28 -14.23
N ASP A 184 -22.86 -2.54 -13.98
CA ASP A 184 -24.23 -3.02 -14.29
C ASP A 184 -25.26 -2.12 -13.58
N PRO A 185 -26.17 -1.43 -14.30
CA PRO A 185 -27.17 -0.56 -13.71
C PRO A 185 -28.08 -1.26 -12.69
N ARG A 186 -28.24 -2.60 -12.81
CA ARG A 186 -29.04 -3.41 -11.87
C ARG A 186 -28.34 -3.63 -10.54
N ARG A 187 -27.01 -3.43 -10.48
CA ARG A 187 -26.23 -3.62 -9.26
C ARG A 187 -26.34 -2.38 -8.38
N ARG A 188 -27.22 -2.46 -7.39
CA ARG A 188 -27.42 -1.39 -6.41
C ARG A 188 -26.20 -1.21 -5.51
N PHE A 189 -25.85 0.03 -5.20
CA PHE A 189 -24.77 0.38 -4.27
C PHE A 189 -25.25 0.35 -2.80
N ASN A 190 -25.82 -0.79 -2.41
CA ASN A 190 -26.49 -0.99 -1.12
C ASN A 190 -25.59 -0.76 0.11
N CYS A 191 -24.28 -1.00 0.02
CA CYS A 191 -23.36 -0.78 1.13
C CYS A 191 -23.04 0.72 1.29
N LEU A 192 -22.90 1.44 0.18
CA LEU A 192 -22.72 2.89 0.18
C LEU A 192 -23.99 3.61 0.65
N GLU A 193 -25.15 3.18 0.14
CA GLU A 193 -26.46 3.67 0.60
C GLU A 193 -26.61 3.50 2.12
N TYR A 194 -26.33 2.31 2.64
CA TYR A 194 -26.38 2.06 4.09
C TYR A 194 -25.40 2.96 4.86
N ALA A 195 -24.16 3.12 4.38
CA ALA A 195 -23.16 3.96 5.06
C ALA A 195 -23.59 5.44 5.15
N VAL A 196 -24.21 5.98 4.10
CA VAL A 196 -24.63 7.38 4.04
C VAL A 196 -25.96 7.63 4.75
N ILE A 197 -26.91 6.70 4.64
CA ILE A 197 -28.26 6.86 5.20
C ILE A 197 -28.28 6.49 6.69
N GLU A 198 -27.68 5.35 7.05
CA GLU A 198 -27.82 4.76 8.39
C GLU A 198 -26.66 5.10 9.33
N LEU A 199 -25.46 5.43 8.82
CA LEU A 199 -24.25 5.63 9.64
C LEU A 199 -23.75 7.09 9.73
N LEU A 200 -24.23 7.99 8.86
CA LEU A 200 -23.99 9.42 9.01
C LEU A 200 -25.13 10.07 9.79
N THR A 201 -24.80 11.05 10.64
CA THR A 201 -25.83 11.93 11.21
C THR A 201 -26.46 12.81 10.12
N GLU A 202 -27.61 13.42 10.41
CA GLU A 202 -28.23 14.36 9.46
C GLU A 202 -27.31 15.54 9.12
N GLU A 203 -26.61 16.08 10.11
CA GLU A 203 -25.63 17.16 9.93
C GLU A 203 -24.46 16.71 9.06
N GLU A 204 -23.88 15.53 9.33
CA GLU A 204 -22.78 14.98 8.54
C GLU A 204 -23.20 14.73 7.09
N ARG A 205 -24.40 14.17 6.88
CA ARG A 205 -24.93 13.91 5.54
C ARG A 205 -25.18 15.21 4.77
N ASN A 206 -25.75 16.22 5.42
CA ASN A 206 -25.96 17.54 4.82
C ASN A 206 -24.62 18.20 4.44
N LYS A 207 -23.64 18.18 5.36
CA LYS A 207 -22.28 18.66 5.10
C LYS A 207 -21.60 17.87 3.97
N PHE A 208 -21.83 16.55 3.92
CA PHE A 208 -21.25 15.70 2.90
C PHE A 208 -21.69 16.11 1.49
N PHE A 209 -23.00 16.22 1.24
CA PHE A 209 -23.49 16.57 -0.10
C PHE A 209 -23.35 18.05 -0.46
N LYS A 210 -23.46 18.96 0.51
CA LYS A 210 -23.39 20.41 0.23
C LYS A 210 -21.97 20.93 0.09
N ASP A 211 -21.03 20.42 0.89
CA ASP A 211 -19.69 21.02 1.01
C ASP A 211 -18.59 20.04 0.59
N VAL A 212 -18.60 18.81 1.14
CA VAL A 212 -17.48 17.87 0.98
C VAL A 212 -17.45 17.23 -0.40
N LEU A 213 -18.56 16.65 -0.88
CA LEU A 213 -18.62 15.95 -2.15
C LEU A 213 -18.30 16.86 -3.35
N PRO A 214 -18.81 18.10 -3.44
CA PRO A 214 -18.42 19.03 -4.51
C PRO A 214 -16.92 19.34 -4.51
N GLU A 215 -16.32 19.51 -3.32
CA GLU A 215 -14.89 19.79 -3.21
C GLU A 215 -14.03 18.54 -3.52
N MET A 216 -14.50 17.33 -3.17
CA MET A 216 -13.89 16.07 -3.62
C MET A 216 -13.88 15.98 -5.16
N VAL A 217 -14.99 16.31 -5.81
CA VAL A 217 -15.06 16.40 -7.28
C VAL A 217 -14.05 17.40 -7.80
N ARG A 218 -13.98 18.61 -7.21
CA ARG A 218 -13.04 19.65 -7.60
C ARG A 218 -11.58 19.20 -7.50
N LEU A 219 -11.22 18.40 -6.49
CA LEU A 219 -9.89 17.82 -6.35
C LEU A 219 -9.58 16.82 -7.46
N VAL A 220 -10.53 15.91 -7.76
CA VAL A 220 -10.36 14.93 -8.85
C VAL A 220 -10.20 15.61 -10.20
N LEU A 221 -11.01 16.63 -10.49
CA LEU A 221 -10.89 17.40 -11.73
C LEU A 221 -9.57 18.19 -11.83
N LYS A 222 -8.89 18.43 -10.70
CA LYS A 222 -7.56 19.07 -10.65
C LYS A 222 -6.37 18.11 -10.80
N LEU A 223 -6.59 16.81 -10.94
CA LEU A 223 -5.51 15.83 -11.11
C LEU A 223 -4.51 16.19 -12.23
N PRO A 224 -4.92 16.67 -13.43
CA PRO A 224 -3.96 17.05 -14.47
C PRO A 224 -3.01 18.19 -14.06
N GLN A 225 -3.47 19.11 -13.20
CA GLN A 225 -2.66 20.24 -12.71
C GLN A 225 -1.84 19.87 -11.47
N MET A 226 -2.33 18.94 -10.66
CA MET A 226 -1.61 18.44 -9.49
C MET A 226 -0.48 17.48 -9.88
N PHE A 227 -0.67 16.71 -10.94
CA PHE A 227 0.31 15.74 -11.45
C PHE A 227 0.61 16.02 -12.92
N PRO A 228 1.29 17.14 -13.23
CA PRO A 228 1.72 17.44 -14.59
C PRO A 228 2.69 16.37 -15.11
N THR A 229 3.57 15.87 -14.22
CA THR A 229 4.38 14.68 -14.45
C THR A 229 3.83 13.55 -13.59
N PRO A 230 3.39 12.42 -14.17
CA PRO A 230 2.87 11.32 -13.41
C PRO A 230 3.91 10.75 -12.42
N PRO A 231 3.53 10.46 -11.16
CA PRO A 231 4.43 9.89 -10.17
C PRO A 231 5.00 8.52 -10.58
N PRO A 232 6.16 8.11 -10.05
CA PRO A 232 6.74 6.81 -10.33
C PRO A 232 5.92 5.68 -9.68
N LEU A 233 5.95 4.50 -10.31
CA LEU A 233 5.47 3.25 -9.77
C LEU A 233 6.64 2.42 -9.24
N PHE A 234 6.48 1.88 -8.03
CA PHE A 234 7.50 1.07 -7.40
C PHE A 234 7.35 -0.40 -7.81
N THR A 235 8.13 -0.78 -8.81
CA THR A 235 8.22 -2.15 -9.30
C THR A 235 9.29 -2.94 -8.55
N PRO A 236 9.28 -4.29 -8.61
CA PRO A 236 10.35 -5.07 -8.01
C PRO A 236 11.69 -4.64 -8.57
N THR A 237 12.64 -4.30 -7.69
CA THR A 237 14.04 -4.16 -8.09
C THR A 237 14.46 -5.46 -8.75
N GLU A 238 14.93 -5.42 -10.00
CA GLU A 238 15.48 -6.61 -10.66
C GLU A 238 16.62 -7.14 -9.79
N ALA A 239 16.34 -8.18 -9.01
CA ALA A 239 17.39 -9.04 -8.52
C ALA A 239 18.07 -9.59 -9.78
N GLY A 240 19.40 -9.51 -9.85
CA GLY A 240 20.21 -10.12 -10.91
C GLY A 240 20.12 -11.66 -10.89
N GLU A 241 18.91 -12.20 -10.94
CA GLU A 241 18.59 -13.56 -11.31
C GLU A 241 18.18 -13.47 -12.79
N ASP A 242 19.16 -13.37 -13.70
CA ASP A 242 19.10 -13.72 -15.15
C ASP A 242 20.24 -13.07 -15.99
N LEU A 243 21.46 -12.96 -15.46
CA LEU A 243 22.67 -12.85 -16.30
C LEU A 243 23.54 -14.11 -16.13
N GLU A 244 22.93 -15.27 -16.40
CA GLU A 244 23.68 -16.44 -16.84
C GLU A 244 24.00 -16.26 -18.33
N VAL A 245 25.17 -15.69 -18.62
CA VAL A 245 25.85 -15.93 -19.90
C VAL A 245 27.20 -16.55 -19.58
N ASP A 246 27.35 -17.81 -19.98
CA ASP A 246 28.63 -18.49 -20.09
C ASP A 246 29.65 -17.59 -20.81
N ALA A 247 30.67 -17.12 -20.10
CA ALA A 247 31.94 -16.74 -20.72
C ALA A 247 33.08 -16.77 -19.70
N ALA A 248 33.92 -17.80 -19.83
CA ALA A 248 35.26 -17.83 -19.30
C ALA A 248 36.05 -16.59 -19.76
N GLY A 249 36.58 -15.82 -18.80
CA GLY A 249 37.53 -14.73 -19.05
C GLY A 249 38.09 -14.18 -17.73
N PRO A 250 39.42 -14.08 -17.56
CA PRO A 250 40.00 -13.56 -16.32
C PRO A 250 40.10 -12.04 -16.43
N THR A 251 39.09 -11.32 -15.95
CA THR A 251 39.21 -9.88 -15.72
C THR A 251 38.96 -9.57 -14.26
N ASN A 252 40.04 -9.20 -13.58
CA ASN A 252 40.08 -8.73 -12.19
C ASN A 252 39.21 -7.47 -12.03
N SER A 253 37.99 -7.66 -11.55
CA SER A 253 37.26 -6.65 -10.77
C SER A 253 36.48 -7.39 -9.67
N ARG A 254 37.23 -7.90 -8.68
CA ARG A 254 36.69 -8.48 -7.46
C ARG A 254 36.44 -7.33 -6.48
N ASN A 255 35.21 -6.84 -6.41
CA ASN A 255 34.65 -6.16 -5.23
C ASN A 255 33.12 -6.33 -5.19
N GLY A 256 32.65 -7.56 -5.39
CA GLY A 256 31.29 -7.95 -5.02
C GLY A 256 31.26 -8.14 -3.50
N GLY A 257 30.56 -7.25 -2.79
CA GLY A 257 30.47 -7.29 -1.32
C GLY A 257 29.90 -8.62 -0.81
N SER A 258 30.43 -9.09 0.32
CA SER A 258 30.01 -10.35 0.98
C SER A 258 28.66 -10.27 1.69
N ASN A 259 28.10 -9.06 1.84
CA ASN A 259 26.98 -8.77 2.74
C ASN A 259 25.72 -8.36 1.96
N ALA A 260 24.56 -8.51 2.59
CA ALA A 260 23.28 -8.11 2.05
C ALA A 260 23.21 -6.59 1.89
N ARG A 261 22.72 -6.14 0.74
CA ARG A 261 22.56 -4.70 0.44
C ARG A 261 21.09 -4.32 0.52
N VAL A 262 20.78 -3.28 1.28
CA VAL A 262 19.47 -2.64 1.29
C VAL A 262 19.41 -1.61 0.17
N SER A 263 18.30 -1.58 -0.55
CA SER A 263 17.98 -0.53 -1.51
C SER A 263 16.59 0.00 -1.22
N THR A 264 16.41 1.31 -1.38
CA THR A 264 15.12 1.96 -1.19
C THR A 264 14.73 2.75 -2.45
N GLN A 265 13.44 2.73 -2.77
CA GLN A 265 12.82 3.63 -3.74
C GLN A 265 11.78 4.44 -2.98
N THR A 266 11.92 5.77 -2.92
CA THR A 266 11.04 6.65 -2.15
C THR A 266 10.42 7.70 -3.07
N HIS A 267 9.12 7.94 -2.89
CA HIS A 267 8.43 9.09 -3.47
C HIS A 267 7.61 9.77 -2.38
N ARG A 268 7.63 11.09 -2.39
CA ARG A 268 6.96 11.95 -1.42
C ARG A 268 5.73 12.57 -2.07
N PHE A 269 4.59 12.45 -1.39
CA PHE A 269 3.39 13.18 -1.74
C PHE A 269 3.08 14.20 -0.64
N THR A 270 2.52 15.33 -1.02
CA THR A 270 1.81 16.22 -0.10
C THR A 270 0.50 15.56 0.36
N LYS A 271 0.00 15.97 1.51
CA LYS A 271 -1.29 15.49 2.02
C LYS A 271 -2.45 15.89 1.12
N LEU A 272 -2.35 17.04 0.45
CA LEU A 272 -3.32 17.48 -0.56
C LEU A 272 -3.35 16.55 -1.78
N GLU A 273 -2.19 16.12 -2.28
CA GLU A 273 -2.08 15.14 -3.36
C GLU A 273 -2.66 13.79 -2.95
N VAL A 274 -2.30 13.27 -1.76
CA VAL A 274 -2.86 12.03 -1.23
C VAL A 274 -4.38 12.12 -1.12
N LEU A 275 -4.93 13.23 -0.62
CA LEU A 275 -6.37 13.46 -0.55
C LEU A 275 -7.02 13.38 -1.94
N ALA A 276 -6.44 14.03 -2.96
CA ALA A 276 -6.96 13.99 -4.33
C ALA A 276 -6.95 12.57 -4.93
N LEU A 277 -5.88 11.80 -4.70
CA LEU A 277 -5.78 10.40 -5.12
C LEU A 277 -6.83 9.53 -4.42
N VAL A 278 -7.03 9.69 -3.11
CA VAL A 278 -8.06 8.95 -2.34
C VAL A 278 -9.47 9.34 -2.78
N CYS A 279 -9.72 10.61 -3.14
CA CYS A 279 -10.98 11.03 -3.75
C CYS A 279 -11.21 10.31 -5.09
N GLY A 280 -10.22 10.25 -5.97
CA GLY A 280 -10.34 9.53 -7.23
C GLY A 280 -10.55 8.00 -7.04
N CYS A 281 -9.97 7.41 -5.99
CA CYS A 281 -10.25 6.03 -5.59
C CYS A 281 -11.72 5.84 -5.18
N PHE A 282 -12.30 6.80 -4.44
CA PHE A 282 -13.72 6.79 -4.08
C PHE A 282 -14.63 6.81 -5.31
N PHE A 283 -14.33 7.66 -6.29
CA PHE A 283 -15.07 7.71 -7.55
C PHE A 283 -14.77 6.55 -8.52
N GLY A 284 -13.71 5.78 -8.25
CA GLY A 284 -13.31 4.64 -9.07
C GLY A 284 -12.83 5.02 -10.46
N VAL A 285 -12.16 6.17 -10.60
CA VAL A 285 -11.75 6.71 -11.91
C VAL A 285 -10.40 6.19 -12.40
N PHE A 286 -9.56 5.66 -11.51
CA PHE A 286 -8.20 5.24 -11.87
C PHE A 286 -8.19 4.00 -12.76
N PRO A 287 -7.35 3.99 -13.82
CA PRO A 287 -7.09 2.80 -14.61
C PRO A 287 -6.28 1.76 -13.82
N ASP A 288 -6.19 0.57 -14.40
CA ASP A 288 -5.33 -0.50 -13.92
C ASP A 288 -3.86 -0.13 -14.08
N GLN A 289 -3.02 -0.44 -13.09
CA GLN A 289 -1.59 -0.14 -13.13
C GLN A 289 -0.76 -1.36 -13.56
N ASP A 290 -1.38 -2.52 -13.84
CA ASP A 290 -0.67 -3.73 -14.28
C ASP A 290 0.17 -3.47 -15.56
N ILE A 291 1.45 -3.85 -15.53
CA ILE A 291 2.42 -3.61 -16.63
C ILE A 291 2.78 -4.94 -17.29
N ALA A 292 2.63 -5.04 -18.61
CA ALA A 292 3.06 -6.23 -19.37
C ALA A 292 4.58 -6.21 -19.60
N LYS A 293 5.28 -7.29 -19.26
CA LYS A 293 6.74 -7.43 -19.43
C LYS A 293 7.17 -7.76 -20.88
N ARG A 294 6.25 -8.22 -21.74
CA ARG A 294 6.49 -8.51 -23.17
C ARG A 294 5.33 -7.97 -24.01
N THR A 295 5.64 -7.15 -24.99
CA THR A 295 4.72 -6.65 -26.02
C THR A 295 4.35 -7.80 -26.98
N GLN A 296 3.30 -8.55 -26.68
CA GLN A 296 2.53 -9.24 -27.71
C GLN A 296 1.56 -8.21 -28.30
N PRO A 297 1.59 -7.94 -29.62
CA PRO A 297 0.56 -7.14 -30.23
C PRO A 297 -0.75 -7.96 -30.17
N ASP A 298 -1.84 -7.27 -29.82
CA ASP A 298 -3.22 -7.71 -30.06
C ASP A 298 -3.92 -8.57 -28.97
N VAL A 299 -4.07 -8.05 -27.74
CA VAL A 299 -5.22 -8.44 -26.87
C VAL A 299 -5.64 -7.27 -25.96
N SER A 300 -6.95 -6.96 -25.97
CA SER A 300 -7.55 -5.84 -25.23
C SER A 300 -7.37 -5.89 -23.69
N PRO A 301 -7.26 -4.74 -22.99
CA PRO A 301 -6.91 -4.69 -21.55
C PRO A 301 -8.01 -5.17 -20.60
N GLN A 302 -9.28 -5.19 -21.03
CA GLN A 302 -10.43 -5.31 -20.12
C GLN A 302 -10.76 -6.74 -19.65
N SER A 303 -10.04 -7.77 -20.12
CA SER A 303 -10.35 -9.19 -19.84
C SER A 303 -9.28 -9.96 -19.05
N LYS A 304 -8.17 -9.34 -18.62
CA LYS A 304 -7.05 -10.10 -18.00
C LYS A 304 -7.30 -10.54 -16.55
N LYS A 305 -8.23 -9.91 -15.82
CA LYS A 305 -8.45 -10.19 -14.38
C LYS A 305 -9.43 -11.32 -14.05
N ALA A 306 -10.15 -11.85 -15.03
CA ALA A 306 -11.10 -12.97 -14.83
C ALA A 306 -10.44 -14.37 -14.91
N SER A 307 -9.20 -14.48 -15.40
CA SER A 307 -8.46 -15.74 -15.50
C SER A 307 -7.13 -15.67 -14.74
N ARG A 308 -7.19 -15.79 -13.41
CA ARG A 308 -6.02 -16.00 -12.53
C ARG A 308 -5.38 -17.40 -12.70
N ARG A 309 -5.42 -17.98 -13.91
CA ARG A 309 -4.92 -19.32 -14.25
C ARG A 309 -3.93 -19.34 -15.43
N GLY A 310 -3.51 -18.18 -15.94
CA GLY A 310 -2.48 -18.05 -16.99
C GLY A 310 -1.13 -17.60 -16.42
N ASN A 311 -0.04 -17.94 -17.12
CA ASN A 311 1.37 -17.78 -16.74
C ASN A 311 1.68 -16.42 -16.07
N ASP A 312 1.84 -16.42 -14.75
CA ASP A 312 1.91 -15.24 -13.86
C ASP A 312 3.23 -14.43 -14.00
N ASN A 313 4.14 -14.87 -14.88
CA ASN A 313 5.50 -14.32 -14.98
C ASN A 313 5.62 -13.08 -15.90
N ASP A 314 4.66 -12.86 -16.81
CA ASP A 314 4.75 -11.86 -17.87
C ASP A 314 4.12 -10.50 -17.52
N VAL A 315 3.64 -10.30 -16.28
CA VAL A 315 2.97 -9.05 -15.86
C VAL A 315 3.45 -8.62 -14.47
N ILE A 316 3.82 -7.34 -14.33
CA ILE A 316 4.00 -6.70 -13.02
C ILE A 316 2.62 -6.29 -12.53
N GLN A 317 2.19 -6.89 -11.42
CA GLN A 317 0.82 -6.75 -10.92
C GLN A 317 0.74 -5.72 -9.81
N PHE A 318 -0.33 -4.93 -9.82
CA PHE A 318 -0.66 -3.95 -8.78
C PHE A 318 -1.96 -4.32 -8.06
N PRO A 319 -2.15 -3.85 -6.81
CA PRO A 319 -3.42 -3.95 -6.12
C PRO A 319 -4.53 -3.20 -6.88
N TYR A 320 -5.78 -3.45 -6.50
CA TYR A 320 -6.90 -2.66 -7.03
C TYR A 320 -7.00 -1.35 -6.24
N PHE A 321 -7.05 -0.22 -6.93
CA PHE A 321 -7.25 1.10 -6.32
C PHE A 321 -8.64 1.68 -6.70
N THR A 322 -9.71 1.04 -6.23
CA THR A 322 -11.09 1.51 -6.44
C THR A 322 -12.03 1.09 -5.30
N ALA A 323 -12.70 2.06 -4.67
CA ALA A 323 -13.66 1.83 -3.59
C ALA A 323 -15.00 1.26 -4.08
N VAL A 324 -15.27 1.28 -5.39
CA VAL A 324 -16.51 0.79 -6.01
C VAL A 324 -16.79 -0.67 -5.67
N ARG A 325 -15.73 -1.45 -5.43
CA ARG A 325 -15.81 -2.85 -5.00
C ARG A 325 -16.39 -3.01 -3.58
N MET A 326 -16.35 -1.97 -2.75
CA MET A 326 -17.02 -1.93 -1.45
C MET A 326 -18.46 -1.46 -1.50
N PHE A 327 -18.88 -0.75 -2.55
CA PHE A 327 -20.21 -0.12 -2.57
C PHE A 327 -21.37 -1.11 -2.68
N SER A 328 -21.12 -2.36 -3.06
CA SER A 328 -22.14 -3.40 -3.10
C SER A 328 -21.73 -4.73 -2.47
N ALA A 329 -22.75 -5.43 -1.96
CA ALA A 329 -22.71 -6.85 -1.62
C ALA A 329 -24.00 -7.56 -2.07
N PRO A 330 -23.98 -8.88 -2.33
CA PRO A 330 -25.17 -9.66 -2.64
C PRO A 330 -26.27 -9.50 -1.57
N GLY A 331 -27.52 -9.32 -1.99
CA GLY A 331 -28.63 -8.96 -1.09
C GLY A 331 -28.98 -10.02 -0.03
N ASN A 332 -28.62 -11.29 -0.23
CA ASN A 332 -28.75 -12.35 0.76
C ASN A 332 -27.67 -12.33 1.85
N MET A 333 -26.68 -11.43 1.75
CA MET A 333 -25.58 -11.30 2.71
C MET A 333 -25.69 -9.99 3.52
N GLY A 334 -26.78 -9.81 4.28
CA GLY A 334 -27.01 -8.60 5.07
C GLY A 334 -25.85 -8.22 5.99
N ARG A 335 -25.18 -9.22 6.60
CA ARG A 335 -23.98 -8.99 7.41
C ARG A 335 -22.80 -8.40 6.62
N MET A 336 -22.62 -8.79 5.36
CA MET A 336 -21.58 -8.24 4.48
C MET A 336 -21.89 -6.80 4.10
N VAL A 337 -23.17 -6.46 3.90
CA VAL A 337 -23.61 -5.09 3.65
C VAL A 337 -23.21 -4.19 4.83
N VAL A 338 -23.52 -4.61 6.05
CA VAL A 338 -23.16 -3.85 7.27
C VAL A 338 -21.64 -3.72 7.41
N LEU A 339 -20.89 -4.81 7.25
CA LEU A 339 -19.42 -4.77 7.33
C LEU A 339 -18.83 -3.76 6.33
N LYS A 340 -19.20 -3.86 5.05
CA LYS A 340 -18.71 -2.92 4.02
C LYS A 340 -19.16 -1.48 4.30
N ALA A 341 -20.37 -1.28 4.81
CA ALA A 341 -20.83 0.06 5.19
C ALA A 341 -20.00 0.66 6.35
N GLN A 342 -19.64 -0.13 7.37
CA GLN A 342 -18.74 0.31 8.45
C GLN A 342 -17.36 0.71 7.92
N LYS A 343 -16.83 -0.03 6.94
CA LYS A 343 -15.58 0.33 6.25
C LYS A 343 -15.71 1.65 5.48
N ILE A 344 -16.80 1.82 4.72
CA ILE A 344 -17.08 3.06 3.99
C ILE A 344 -17.23 4.24 4.96
N ARG A 345 -17.82 4.04 6.14
CA ARG A 345 -17.94 5.07 7.17
C ARG A 345 -16.60 5.65 7.63
N CYS A 346 -15.54 4.85 7.67
CA CYS A 346 -14.18 5.32 7.93
C CYS A 346 -13.65 6.24 6.81
N LEU A 347 -13.92 5.92 5.53
CA LEU A 347 -13.56 6.79 4.40
C LEU A 347 -14.35 8.10 4.44
N LEU A 348 -15.66 8.02 4.72
CA LEU A 348 -16.49 9.21 4.88
C LEU A 348 -15.99 10.09 6.03
N GLN A 349 -15.52 9.49 7.15
CA GLN A 349 -14.91 10.24 8.25
C GLN A 349 -13.67 11.01 7.80
N TYR A 350 -12.79 10.38 7.01
CA TYR A 350 -11.62 11.02 6.45
C TYR A 350 -12.00 12.23 5.59
N PHE A 351 -12.95 12.07 4.65
CA PHE A 351 -13.39 13.17 3.82
C PHE A 351 -14.07 14.31 4.61
N LEU A 352 -14.94 13.98 5.57
CA LEU A 352 -15.60 14.95 6.44
C LEU A 352 -14.62 15.79 7.28
N ARG A 353 -13.41 15.27 7.53
CA ARG A 353 -12.35 15.95 8.28
C ARG A 353 -11.38 16.72 7.39
N VAL A 354 -10.89 16.12 6.32
CA VAL A 354 -9.77 16.70 5.54
C VAL A 354 -10.25 17.60 4.41
N VAL A 355 -11.33 17.26 3.73
CA VAL A 355 -11.80 18.05 2.57
C VAL A 355 -12.15 19.50 2.95
N PRO A 356 -12.83 19.79 4.09
CA PRO A 356 -13.06 21.18 4.50
C PRO A 356 -11.77 21.99 4.72
N ARG A 357 -10.65 21.34 5.04
CA ARG A 357 -9.35 21.99 5.23
C ARG A 357 -8.75 22.49 3.92
N VAL A 358 -9.20 22.00 2.76
CA VAL A 358 -8.69 22.48 1.47
C VAL A 358 -8.95 23.97 1.27
N SER A 359 -10.12 24.46 1.71
CA SER A 359 -10.47 25.88 1.64
C SER A 359 -9.97 26.69 2.83
N SER A 360 -9.92 26.11 4.03
CA SER A 360 -9.52 26.84 5.24
C SER A 360 -8.02 26.84 5.52
N ASP A 361 -7.29 25.84 5.04
CA ASP A 361 -5.92 25.49 5.44
C ASP A 361 -5.16 24.73 4.33
N GLY A 362 -5.40 25.10 3.06
CA GLY A 362 -4.85 24.40 1.89
C GLY A 362 -3.32 24.45 1.81
N GLU A 363 -2.69 25.53 2.30
CA GLU A 363 -1.24 25.66 2.36
C GLU A 363 -0.62 24.65 3.33
N ALA A 364 -1.22 24.43 4.51
CA ALA A 364 -0.71 23.42 5.44
C ALA A 364 -0.89 21.99 4.90
N LEU A 365 -1.98 21.71 4.18
CA LEU A 365 -2.13 20.43 3.48
C LEU A 365 -1.09 20.22 2.37
N SER A 366 -0.61 21.31 1.77
CA SER A 366 0.45 21.27 0.75
C SER A 366 1.85 21.19 1.38
N ALA A 367 2.01 21.66 2.62
CA ALA A 367 3.26 21.58 3.38
C ALA A 367 3.39 20.27 4.18
N GLU A 368 2.29 19.62 4.58
CA GLU A 368 2.31 18.30 5.24
C GLU A 368 2.57 17.20 4.20
N VAL A 369 3.55 16.33 4.46
CA VAL A 369 4.02 15.32 3.50
C VAL A 369 3.94 13.90 4.03
N ILE A 370 3.81 12.95 3.12
CA ILE A 370 3.77 11.51 3.37
C ILE A 370 4.73 10.83 2.38
N ASP A 371 5.71 10.11 2.93
CA ASP A 371 6.69 9.37 2.14
C ASP A 371 6.25 7.92 1.95
N PHE A 372 6.31 7.43 0.71
CA PHE A 372 6.06 6.05 0.34
C PHE A 372 7.38 5.45 -0.13
N THR A 373 7.87 4.45 0.59
CA THR A 373 9.18 3.82 0.35
C THR A 373 9.02 2.33 0.10
N ARG A 374 9.48 1.82 -1.06
CA ARG A 374 9.72 0.38 -1.27
C ARG A 374 11.12 0.05 -0.78
N VAL A 375 11.26 -1.01 0.02
CA VAL A 375 12.54 -1.48 0.55
C VAL A 375 12.82 -2.86 -0.03
N GLY A 376 14.01 -3.05 -0.60
CA GLY A 376 14.48 -4.33 -1.13
C GLY A 376 15.79 -4.76 -0.49
N VAL A 377 15.94 -6.07 -0.24
CA VAL A 377 17.19 -6.66 0.26
C VAL A 377 17.78 -7.57 -0.81
N HIS A 378 18.97 -7.20 -1.27
CA HIS A 378 19.76 -7.95 -2.24
C HIS A 378 20.73 -8.87 -1.49
N LEU A 379 20.57 -10.18 -1.68
CA LEU A 379 21.40 -11.19 -1.02
C LEU A 379 22.57 -11.62 -1.94
N PRO A 380 23.80 -11.78 -1.41
CA PRO A 380 24.95 -12.22 -2.20
C PRO A 380 25.01 -13.74 -2.37
N GLY A 381 25.03 -14.20 -3.62
CA GLY A 381 25.25 -15.61 -4.00
C GLY A 381 24.13 -16.58 -3.55
N ARG A 382 24.36 -17.89 -3.73
CA ARG A 382 23.41 -18.92 -3.28
C ARG A 382 23.42 -19.03 -1.75
N THR A 383 22.27 -18.79 -1.11
CA THR A 383 22.11 -18.84 0.35
C THR A 383 21.69 -20.22 0.87
N ALA A 384 21.17 -21.09 0.00
CA ALA A 384 20.63 -22.39 0.40
C ALA A 384 21.67 -23.30 1.08
N GLU A 385 22.92 -23.28 0.60
CA GLU A 385 24.03 -24.16 1.02
C GLU A 385 24.92 -23.56 2.12
N LYS A 386 24.76 -22.27 2.44
CA LYS A 386 25.58 -21.56 3.42
C LYS A 386 25.36 -22.07 4.85
N SER A 387 26.38 -22.06 5.70
CA SER A 387 26.17 -22.38 7.13
C SER A 387 25.29 -21.30 7.81
N PRO A 388 24.66 -21.59 8.96
CA PRO A 388 23.96 -20.56 9.74
C PRO A 388 24.84 -19.35 10.06
N GLN A 389 26.13 -19.56 10.35
CA GLN A 389 27.08 -18.48 10.59
C GLN A 389 27.28 -17.62 9.34
N ASP A 390 27.55 -18.23 8.18
CA ASP A 390 27.72 -17.48 6.93
C ASP A 390 26.47 -16.66 6.57
N LEU A 391 25.27 -17.18 6.88
CA LEU A 391 24.02 -16.47 6.66
C LEU A 391 23.79 -15.32 7.65
N LEU A 392 24.25 -15.49 8.88
CA LEU A 392 24.26 -14.43 9.87
C LEU A 392 25.19 -13.30 9.42
N ASP A 393 26.40 -13.65 8.98
CA ASP A 393 27.39 -12.70 8.45
C ASP A 393 26.88 -11.95 7.21
N VAL A 394 26.10 -12.64 6.35
CA VAL A 394 25.43 -12.01 5.21
C VAL A 394 24.44 -10.92 5.65
N LEU A 395 23.71 -11.11 6.75
CA LEU A 395 22.70 -10.14 7.22
C LEU A 395 23.25 -9.14 8.24
N ALA A 396 24.38 -9.43 8.86
CA ALA A 396 25.02 -8.54 9.81
C ALA A 396 25.47 -7.25 9.09
N SER A 397 25.27 -6.12 9.76
CA SER A 397 25.76 -4.81 9.31
C SER A 397 27.29 -4.85 9.16
N ASN A 398 27.87 -3.95 8.35
CA ASN A 398 29.34 -3.83 8.14
C ASN A 398 30.13 -3.38 9.41
N SER A 399 29.64 -3.65 10.61
CA SER A 399 30.33 -3.38 11.87
C SER A 399 31.34 -4.48 12.19
N ASP A 400 32.53 -4.10 12.67
CA ASP A 400 33.52 -5.04 13.21
C ASP A 400 33.03 -5.82 14.46
N ALA A 401 31.86 -5.44 15.00
CA ALA A 401 31.22 -6.10 16.13
C ALA A 401 30.27 -7.21 15.67
N ALA A 402 30.34 -8.36 16.34
CA ALA A 402 29.40 -9.46 16.13
C ALA A 402 27.96 -9.04 16.48
N PRO A 403 26.95 -9.51 15.73
CA PRO A 403 25.55 -9.15 15.97
C PRO A 403 25.08 -9.64 17.34
N GLN A 404 24.38 -8.78 18.08
CA GLN A 404 23.86 -9.07 19.42
C GLN A 404 22.34 -9.09 19.40
N LEU A 405 21.73 -9.90 20.28
CA LEU A 405 20.29 -9.87 20.47
C LEU A 405 19.86 -8.61 21.22
N CYS A 406 18.95 -7.86 20.60
CA CYS A 406 18.31 -6.72 21.22
C CYS A 406 17.24 -7.16 22.23
N ALA A 407 16.82 -6.23 23.09
CA ALA A 407 15.73 -6.47 24.01
C ALA A 407 14.44 -6.87 23.27
N ALA A 408 13.68 -7.79 23.85
CA ALA A 408 12.34 -8.13 23.40
C ALA A 408 11.39 -8.18 24.60
N ARG A 409 10.12 -7.83 24.39
CA ARG A 409 9.09 -7.92 25.43
C ARG A 409 7.70 -8.11 24.83
N CYS A 410 6.83 -8.77 25.60
CA CYS A 410 5.41 -8.89 25.28
C CYS A 410 4.60 -7.81 25.99
N VAL A 411 3.58 -7.25 25.33
CA VAL A 411 2.60 -6.30 25.90
C VAL A 411 1.19 -6.68 25.50
N SER A 412 0.19 -6.34 26.31
CA SER A 412 -1.22 -6.72 26.05
C SER A 412 -2.26 -5.65 26.41
N ASP A 413 -1.81 -4.49 26.90
CA ASP A 413 -2.64 -3.35 27.30
C ASP A 413 -2.73 -2.27 26.21
N THR A 414 -2.06 -2.48 25.08
CA THR A 414 -1.99 -1.58 23.94
C THR A 414 -2.19 -2.34 22.63
N LEU A 415 -2.46 -1.60 21.55
CA LEU A 415 -2.44 -2.12 20.19
C LEU A 415 -1.23 -1.55 19.43
N ILE A 416 -0.93 -2.13 18.26
CA ILE A 416 0.22 -1.69 17.43
C ILE A 416 0.02 -0.24 16.99
N GLU A 417 -1.19 0.12 16.58
CA GLU A 417 -1.57 1.47 16.14
C GLU A 417 -1.63 2.53 17.26
N ASP A 418 -1.39 2.13 18.52
CA ASP A 418 -1.31 3.05 19.66
C ASP A 418 0.16 3.30 20.08
N LEU A 419 1.14 2.73 19.34
CA LEU A 419 2.57 2.81 19.63
C LEU A 419 3.29 3.77 18.67
N ASP A 420 3.02 5.08 18.79
CA ASP A 420 3.46 6.11 17.83
C ASP A 420 4.99 6.30 17.72
N LYS A 421 5.75 5.83 18.72
CA LYS A 421 7.23 5.89 18.72
C LYS A 421 7.91 4.62 18.22
N HIS A 422 7.22 3.83 17.39
CA HIS A 422 7.69 2.52 16.92
C HIS A 422 7.53 2.42 15.40
N LEU A 423 8.27 1.48 14.80
CA LEU A 423 7.88 0.91 13.51
C LEU A 423 6.62 0.07 13.72
N GLN A 424 5.47 0.57 13.25
CA GLN A 424 4.20 -0.11 13.40
C GLN A 424 4.04 -1.14 12.27
N ILE A 425 4.13 -2.43 12.62
CA ILE A 425 4.10 -3.49 11.63
C ILE A 425 2.67 -3.75 11.15
N ASP A 426 2.48 -3.59 9.85
CA ASP A 426 1.32 -4.04 9.09
C ASP A 426 1.55 -5.49 8.63
N PHE A 427 0.62 -6.38 9.02
CA PHE A 427 0.63 -7.80 8.65
C PHE A 427 0.09 -7.96 7.23
N ALA A 428 0.85 -7.42 6.29
CA ALA A 428 0.41 -7.13 4.95
C ALA A 428 0.12 -8.39 4.13
N ASN A 429 -0.67 -8.21 3.07
CA ASN A 429 -0.65 -9.07 1.91
C ASN A 429 0.52 -8.65 0.99
N LYS A 430 1.00 -9.56 0.13
CA LYS A 430 1.98 -9.21 -0.92
C LYS A 430 1.47 -8.10 -1.86
N PHE A 431 0.17 -7.90 -1.93
CA PHE A 431 -0.47 -6.71 -2.51
C PHE A 431 -0.88 -5.77 -1.38
N ALA A 432 -0.22 -4.61 -1.25
CA ALA A 432 -0.49 -3.64 -0.19
C ALA A 432 -1.99 -3.34 -0.05
N GLY A 433 -2.48 -3.36 1.20
CA GLY A 433 -3.88 -3.14 1.56
C GLY A 433 -4.77 -4.38 1.39
N GLY A 434 -4.25 -5.49 0.84
CA GLY A 434 -4.94 -6.78 0.79
C GLY A 434 -6.38 -6.68 0.27
N GLY A 435 -7.34 -6.97 1.16
CA GLY A 435 -8.77 -6.92 0.89
C GLY A 435 -9.47 -5.61 1.26
N VAL A 436 -8.74 -4.51 1.52
CA VAL A 436 -9.29 -3.27 2.12
C VAL A 436 -10.38 -2.64 1.26
N LEU A 437 -10.21 -2.62 -0.06
CA LEU A 437 -11.24 -2.13 -0.99
C LEU A 437 -12.24 -3.21 -1.41
N ASN A 438 -12.31 -4.34 -0.69
CA ASN A 438 -13.31 -5.39 -0.89
C ASN A 438 -13.90 -5.87 0.45
N SER A 439 -13.78 -7.16 0.79
CA SER A 439 -14.37 -7.78 1.97
C SER A 439 -13.38 -8.05 3.10
N GLY A 440 -12.07 -7.86 2.89
CA GLY A 440 -11.06 -8.03 3.94
C GLY A 440 -11.28 -7.01 5.07
N CYS A 441 -11.09 -7.43 6.31
CA CYS A 441 -11.27 -6.57 7.49
C CYS A 441 -10.50 -7.13 8.69
N VAL A 442 -9.28 -7.62 8.46
CA VAL A 442 -8.36 -8.05 9.52
C VAL A 442 -7.34 -6.93 9.78
N GLN A 443 -6.17 -7.23 10.35
CA GLN A 443 -5.27 -6.18 10.88
C GLN A 443 -4.84 -5.15 9.81
N GLU A 444 -4.38 -5.61 8.63
CA GLU A 444 -3.97 -4.73 7.52
C GLU A 444 -5.11 -3.82 7.07
N GLU A 445 -6.27 -4.40 6.73
CA GLU A 445 -7.38 -3.60 6.23
C GLU A 445 -7.92 -2.64 7.28
N ILE A 446 -7.95 -3.05 8.56
CA ILE A 446 -8.35 -2.16 9.65
C ILE A 446 -7.41 -0.97 9.71
N ARG A 447 -6.08 -1.18 9.72
CA ARG A 447 -5.11 -0.07 9.77
C ARG A 447 -5.28 0.91 8.59
N PHE A 448 -5.51 0.40 7.39
CA PHE A 448 -5.79 1.21 6.20
C PHE A 448 -7.11 1.98 6.29
N LEU A 449 -8.12 1.47 7.00
CA LEU A 449 -9.37 2.20 7.26
C LEU A 449 -9.20 3.28 8.33
N LEU A 450 -8.35 3.03 9.34
CA LEU A 450 -8.06 4.04 10.36
C LEU A 450 -7.25 5.19 9.77
N SER A 451 -6.35 4.92 8.82
CA SER A 451 -5.52 5.90 8.11
C SER A 451 -5.69 5.78 6.59
N PRO A 452 -6.78 6.31 5.98
CA PRO A 452 -7.09 6.12 4.56
C PRO A 452 -6.04 6.63 3.56
N GLU A 453 -5.12 7.47 4.01
CA GLU A 453 -3.93 7.89 3.25
C GLU A 453 -3.08 6.69 2.80
N LEU A 454 -3.09 5.59 3.58
CA LEU A 454 -2.43 4.33 3.24
C LEU A 454 -2.96 3.70 1.95
N LEU A 455 -4.19 4.02 1.52
CA LEU A 455 -4.75 3.47 0.28
C LEU A 455 -3.91 3.80 -0.95
N VAL A 456 -3.16 4.91 -0.95
CA VAL A 456 -2.27 5.28 -2.07
C VAL A 456 -1.19 4.21 -2.30
N SER A 457 -0.83 3.44 -1.28
CA SER A 457 0.05 2.27 -1.41
C SER A 457 -0.50 1.21 -2.40
N CYS A 458 -1.83 1.08 -2.50
CA CYS A 458 -2.49 0.20 -3.47
C CYS A 458 -2.34 0.69 -4.92
N LEU A 459 -1.99 1.96 -5.13
CA LEU A 459 -1.77 2.57 -6.44
C LEU A 459 -0.31 2.53 -6.85
N VAL A 460 0.62 2.76 -5.90
CA VAL A 460 2.05 2.98 -6.22
C VAL A 460 2.94 1.75 -6.05
N PHE A 461 2.59 0.78 -5.19
CA PHE A 461 3.43 -0.42 -5.00
C PHE A 461 2.93 -1.60 -5.82
N ALA A 462 3.80 -2.13 -6.67
CA ALA A 462 3.61 -3.45 -7.26
C ALA A 462 3.67 -4.54 -6.18
N LYS A 463 3.15 -5.73 -6.51
CA LYS A 463 3.28 -6.97 -5.72
C LYS A 463 4.69 -7.09 -5.12
N LEU A 464 4.77 -7.31 -3.81
CA LEU A 464 6.03 -7.52 -3.09
C LEU A 464 6.68 -8.86 -3.49
N GLY A 465 7.97 -8.83 -3.77
CA GLY A 465 8.85 -9.98 -3.87
C GLY A 465 9.20 -10.55 -2.49
N PRO A 466 9.89 -11.70 -2.41
CA PRO A 466 10.15 -12.40 -1.15
C PRO A 466 11.06 -11.63 -0.18
N HIS A 467 11.90 -10.71 -0.66
CA HIS A 467 12.85 -9.93 0.15
C HIS A 467 12.56 -8.42 0.13
N GLU A 468 11.30 -8.05 -0.12
CA GLU A 468 10.87 -6.65 -0.20
C GLU A 468 9.85 -6.30 0.88
N ALA A 469 9.79 -5.04 1.28
CA ALA A 469 8.78 -4.48 2.17
C ALA A 469 8.33 -3.12 1.63
N PHE A 470 7.23 -2.60 2.16
CA PHE A 470 6.89 -1.19 1.97
C PHE A 470 6.89 -0.46 3.31
N VAL A 471 7.18 0.83 3.25
CA VAL A 471 7.14 1.74 4.40
C VAL A 471 6.37 2.99 4.00
N ILE A 472 5.52 3.47 4.89
CA ILE A 472 4.76 4.70 4.72
C ILE A 472 4.97 5.55 5.97
N HIS A 473 5.49 6.76 5.79
CA HIS A 473 5.88 7.65 6.88
C HIS A 473 5.17 9.00 6.73
N GLY A 474 4.32 9.33 7.71
CA GLY A 474 3.61 10.62 7.75
C GLY A 474 2.09 10.51 7.83
N THR A 475 1.51 9.31 7.83
CA THR A 475 0.05 9.16 7.83
C THR A 475 -0.58 9.57 9.15
N GLU A 476 -1.78 10.13 9.09
CA GLU A 476 -2.62 10.47 10.23
C GLU A 476 -3.69 9.41 10.47
N ARG A 477 -4.08 9.20 11.73
CA ARG A 477 -5.20 8.34 12.11
C ARG A 477 -6.50 9.15 12.22
N TYR A 478 -7.53 8.69 11.52
CA TYR A 478 -8.83 9.37 11.41
C TYR A 478 -9.95 8.76 12.22
N SER A 479 -9.90 7.44 12.39
CA SER A 479 -11.00 6.69 12.99
C SER A 479 -10.57 5.94 14.25
N LYS A 480 -11.45 5.94 15.26
CA LYS A 480 -11.52 4.92 16.30
C LYS A 480 -12.26 3.71 15.73
N TYR A 481 -12.11 2.56 16.36
CA TYR A 481 -12.84 1.35 15.96
C TYR A 481 -13.07 0.41 17.13
N GLN A 482 -13.96 -0.54 16.92
CA GLN A 482 -14.19 -1.69 17.78
C GLN A 482 -14.32 -2.95 16.91
N GLY A 483 -14.10 -4.11 17.54
CA GLY A 483 -14.24 -5.40 16.86
C GLY A 483 -13.11 -5.70 15.86
N TYR A 484 -13.24 -6.84 15.18
CA TYR A 484 -12.24 -7.36 14.25
C TYR A 484 -12.89 -8.32 13.25
N GLY A 485 -12.43 -8.35 12.00
CA GLY A 485 -13.03 -9.22 10.99
C GLY A 485 -14.50 -8.85 10.76
N GLY A 486 -15.38 -9.85 10.82
CA GLY A 486 -16.81 -9.65 10.63
C GLY A 486 -17.52 -8.83 11.71
N SER A 487 -16.86 -8.53 12.84
CA SER A 487 -17.41 -7.69 13.92
C SER A 487 -16.90 -6.25 13.93
N PHE A 488 -16.12 -5.84 12.92
CA PHE A 488 -15.59 -4.49 12.83
C PHE A 488 -16.70 -3.43 12.79
N VAL A 489 -16.54 -2.38 13.60
CA VAL A 489 -17.44 -1.23 13.68
C VAL A 489 -16.61 0.05 13.80
N TYR A 490 -16.99 1.08 13.04
CA TYR A 490 -16.45 2.43 13.19
C TYR A 490 -16.74 2.97 14.60
N GLY A 491 -15.71 3.47 15.27
CA GLY A 491 -15.77 3.88 16.68
C GLY A 491 -15.81 5.39 16.93
N GLY A 492 -16.00 6.21 15.89
CA GLY A 492 -15.98 7.67 15.99
C GLY A 492 -14.65 8.32 15.56
N ASN A 493 -14.59 9.66 15.63
CA ASN A 493 -13.41 10.43 15.27
C ASN A 493 -12.23 10.09 16.20
N PHE A 494 -11.04 9.97 15.61
CA PHE A 494 -9.78 9.89 16.34
C PHE A 494 -8.99 11.19 16.17
N GLU A 495 -8.69 11.87 17.26
CA GLU A 495 -7.81 13.04 17.24
C GLU A 495 -6.37 12.55 17.37
N ASP A 496 -5.61 12.66 16.28
CA ASP A 496 -4.23 12.18 16.24
C ASP A 496 -3.27 13.22 16.80
N THR A 497 -2.70 12.89 17.97
CA THR A 497 -1.74 13.74 18.69
C THR A 497 -0.29 13.44 18.32
N THR A 498 -0.03 12.57 17.34
CA THR A 498 1.33 12.25 16.89
C THR A 498 2.02 13.55 16.41
N PRO A 499 3.25 13.84 16.87
CA PRO A 499 3.95 15.07 16.51
C PRO A 499 4.12 15.25 15.00
N LEU A 500 3.92 16.50 14.55
CA LEU A 500 4.27 16.94 13.20
C LEU A 500 5.65 17.60 13.27
N VAL A 501 6.63 17.05 12.56
CA VAL A 501 8.03 17.47 12.62
C VAL A 501 8.41 18.23 11.34
N PRO A 502 9.00 19.43 11.46
CA PRO A 502 9.49 20.17 10.30
C PRO A 502 10.69 19.46 9.65
N LEU A 503 10.72 19.45 8.33
CA LEU A 503 11.81 18.94 7.51
C LEU A 503 12.68 20.09 6.98
N LEU A 504 13.88 19.78 6.50
CA LEU A 504 14.86 20.77 6.03
C LEU A 504 14.39 21.58 4.82
N ASP A 505 13.48 21.02 4.02
CA ASP A 505 12.89 21.66 2.85
C ASP A 505 11.68 22.56 3.18
N GLY A 506 11.38 22.76 4.46
CA GLY A 506 10.25 23.58 4.93
C GLY A 506 8.91 22.83 4.97
N SER A 507 8.85 21.60 4.47
CA SER A 507 7.69 20.73 4.66
C SER A 507 7.63 20.19 6.08
N SER A 508 6.54 19.52 6.44
CA SER A 508 6.38 18.91 7.76
C SER A 508 5.82 17.49 7.63
N ARG A 509 6.28 16.57 8.47
CA ARG A 509 5.90 15.15 8.41
C ARG A 509 5.52 14.64 9.78
N ARG A 510 4.43 13.86 9.85
CA ARG A 510 4.00 13.23 11.09
C ARG A 510 4.92 12.09 11.47
N GLU A 511 5.28 11.96 12.74
CA GLU A 511 6.11 10.86 13.25
C GLU A 511 5.32 9.54 13.39
N CYS A 512 4.69 9.10 12.32
CA CYS A 512 4.03 7.81 12.25
C CYS A 512 4.67 6.99 11.12
N VAL A 513 5.25 5.84 11.45
CA VAL A 513 5.93 4.96 10.49
C VAL A 513 5.24 3.61 10.48
N ILE A 514 4.67 3.24 9.33
CA ILE A 514 3.96 1.98 9.13
C ILE A 514 4.74 1.15 8.13
N VAL A 515 5.00 -0.11 8.46
CA VAL A 515 5.83 -1.02 7.68
C VAL A 515 5.04 -2.26 7.32
N GLY A 516 4.82 -2.49 6.03
CA GLY A 516 4.14 -3.67 5.52
C GLY A 516 5.10 -4.80 5.16
N ILE A 517 4.91 -5.95 5.81
CA ILE A 517 5.61 -7.20 5.48
C ILE A 517 4.61 -8.34 5.29
N ASP A 518 4.68 -9.06 4.19
CA ASP A 518 3.78 -10.18 3.91
C ASP A 518 4.35 -11.51 4.39
N ALA A 519 3.56 -12.26 5.17
CA ALA A 519 3.91 -13.61 5.60
C ALA A 519 3.54 -14.65 4.53
N THR A 520 4.21 -15.80 4.56
CA THR A 520 3.81 -16.97 3.75
C THR A 520 2.45 -17.51 4.22
N ASP A 521 1.55 -17.77 3.27
CA ASP A 521 0.24 -18.38 3.53
C ASP A 521 0.35 -19.91 3.57
N TYR A 522 0.12 -20.50 4.74
CA TYR A 522 0.14 -21.95 4.95
C TYR A 522 -1.24 -22.60 4.89
N GLY A 523 -2.34 -21.85 4.69
CA GLY A 523 -3.71 -22.40 4.73
C GLY A 523 -4.04 -23.39 3.62
N SER A 524 -3.27 -23.37 2.52
CA SER A 524 -3.35 -24.36 1.42
C SER A 524 -2.12 -25.28 1.36
N ALA A 525 -1.12 -25.02 2.20
CA ALA A 525 0.12 -25.77 2.25
C ALA A 525 0.10 -26.78 3.40
N ARG A 526 1.06 -27.70 3.33
CA ARG A 526 1.49 -28.50 4.47
C ARG A 526 2.04 -27.55 5.55
N VAL A 527 1.26 -27.25 6.59
CA VAL A 527 1.59 -26.32 7.70
C VAL A 527 2.98 -26.59 8.28
N GLU A 528 3.45 -27.83 8.24
CA GLU A 528 4.79 -28.23 8.66
C GLU A 528 5.94 -27.62 7.82
N ARG A 529 5.66 -27.10 6.62
CA ARG A 529 6.67 -26.47 5.76
C ARG A 529 7.25 -25.20 6.37
N GLN A 530 6.52 -24.54 7.27
CA GLN A 530 6.99 -23.33 7.95
C GLN A 530 8.28 -23.56 8.75
N TYR A 531 8.54 -24.79 9.20
CA TYR A 531 9.75 -25.18 9.93
C TYR A 531 10.92 -25.54 9.02
N THR A 532 10.73 -25.51 7.70
CA THR A 532 11.82 -25.80 6.78
C THR A 532 12.74 -24.60 6.67
N ARG A 533 14.05 -24.88 6.54
CA ARG A 533 15.11 -23.88 6.39
C ARG A 533 14.77 -22.76 5.40
N GLY A 534 14.23 -23.10 4.22
CA GLY A 534 13.86 -22.11 3.21
C GLY A 534 12.72 -21.17 3.61
N HIS A 535 11.71 -21.66 4.34
CA HIS A 535 10.59 -20.83 4.79
C HIS A 535 10.98 -19.95 5.97
N VAL A 536 11.77 -20.49 6.91
CA VAL A 536 12.35 -19.72 8.01
C VAL A 536 13.25 -18.61 7.48
N TRP A 537 14.15 -18.93 6.53
CA TRP A 537 15.02 -17.95 5.88
C TRP A 537 14.23 -16.85 5.17
N ARG A 538 13.23 -17.22 4.36
CA ARG A 538 12.36 -16.26 3.66
C ARG A 538 11.70 -15.28 4.63
N ASP A 539 11.10 -15.80 5.71
CA ASP A 539 10.39 -14.96 6.66
C ASP A 539 11.35 -14.10 7.50
N LEU A 540 12.56 -14.59 7.80
CA LEU A 540 13.62 -13.82 8.45
C LEU A 540 14.07 -12.64 7.57
N VAL A 541 14.40 -12.88 6.30
CA VAL A 541 14.84 -11.83 5.37
C VAL A 541 13.72 -10.82 5.10
N LYS A 542 12.47 -11.27 5.01
CA LYS A 542 11.29 -10.39 4.88
C LYS A 542 11.16 -9.44 6.08
N ALA A 543 11.24 -9.96 7.30
CA ALA A 543 11.19 -9.13 8.50
C ALA A 543 12.40 -8.18 8.57
N TYR A 544 13.60 -8.67 8.24
CA TYR A 544 14.83 -7.88 8.17
C TYR A 544 14.75 -6.73 7.14
N ALA A 545 14.07 -6.95 6.01
CA ALA A 545 13.79 -5.91 5.02
C ALA A 545 12.83 -4.84 5.58
N GLY A 546 11.75 -5.25 6.24
CA GLY A 546 10.81 -4.31 6.86
C GLY A 546 11.45 -3.47 7.97
N PHE A 547 12.36 -4.06 8.75
CA PHE A 547 13.01 -3.37 9.87
C PHE A 547 14.23 -2.53 9.45
N ALA A 548 14.53 -2.46 8.15
CA ALA A 548 15.66 -1.71 7.63
C ALA A 548 15.42 -0.19 7.58
N TYR A 549 14.18 0.29 7.77
CA TYR A 549 13.86 1.72 7.66
C TYR A 549 13.93 2.47 9.02
N PRO A 550 14.51 3.69 9.09
CA PRO A 550 15.32 4.32 8.05
C PRO A 550 16.66 3.59 7.95
N ASP A 551 17.31 3.64 6.79
CA ASP A 551 18.60 2.97 6.63
C ASP A 551 19.61 3.58 7.61
N ALA A 552 20.11 2.76 8.54
CA ALA A 552 20.96 3.19 9.66
C ALA A 552 22.32 3.77 9.21
N HIS A 553 22.65 3.63 7.93
CA HIS A 553 23.88 4.15 7.33
C HIS A 553 23.83 5.63 6.92
N GLU A 554 22.69 6.31 7.06
CA GLU A 554 22.66 7.78 6.95
C GLU A 554 23.10 8.42 8.27
N GLU A 555 24.24 9.13 8.28
CA GLU A 555 24.75 9.88 9.46
C GLU A 555 23.75 10.92 10.01
N SER A 556 22.72 11.26 9.24
CA SER A 556 21.58 12.10 9.63
C SER A 556 20.48 11.36 10.42
N SER A 557 20.41 10.01 10.38
CA SER A 557 19.34 9.24 11.02
C SER A 557 19.70 8.77 12.43
N LYS A 558 19.72 9.71 13.40
CA LYS A 558 19.85 9.38 14.85
C LYS A 558 18.65 8.62 15.44
N ARG A 559 17.68 8.17 14.63
CA ARG A 559 16.42 7.59 15.10
C ARG A 559 16.30 6.12 14.69
N CYS A 560 16.65 5.24 15.62
CA CYS A 560 16.32 3.82 15.54
C CYS A 560 15.03 3.56 16.33
N TRP A 561 13.89 3.45 15.64
CA TRP A 561 12.61 3.12 16.27
C TRP A 561 12.55 1.63 16.65
N PRO A 562 12.10 1.28 17.88
CA PRO A 562 11.74 -0.09 18.21
C PRO A 562 10.66 -0.63 17.28
N VAL A 563 10.59 -1.96 17.12
CA VAL A 563 9.60 -2.63 16.28
C VAL A 563 8.36 -2.94 17.12
N ALA A 564 7.19 -2.40 16.77
CA ALA A 564 5.91 -2.77 17.34
C ALA A 564 5.19 -3.77 16.41
N THR A 565 5.13 -5.03 16.81
CA THR A 565 4.56 -6.12 16.01
C THR A 565 3.67 -7.04 16.84
N GLY A 566 3.36 -8.23 16.35
CA GLY A 566 2.63 -9.27 17.06
C GLY A 566 2.59 -10.56 16.24
N ASN A 567 1.42 -11.22 16.23
CA ASN A 567 1.14 -12.50 15.58
C ASN A 567 1.12 -12.44 14.04
N TRP A 568 2.19 -11.93 13.44
CA TRP A 568 2.39 -11.77 11.99
C TRP A 568 2.23 -13.10 11.25
N GLY A 569 1.24 -13.16 10.35
CA GLY A 569 0.94 -14.36 9.56
C GLY A 569 0.33 -15.54 10.33
N CYS A 570 -0.06 -15.37 11.60
CA CYS A 570 -0.53 -16.48 12.43
C CYS A 570 -2.05 -16.65 12.46
N GLY A 571 -2.79 -15.72 11.84
CA GLY A 571 -4.25 -15.77 11.71
C GLY A 571 -4.68 -16.57 10.47
N VAL A 572 -5.19 -15.86 9.46
CA VAL A 572 -5.68 -16.46 8.20
C VAL A 572 -4.61 -17.31 7.51
N PHE A 573 -3.33 -16.93 7.63
CA PHE A 573 -2.19 -17.61 7.00
C PHE A 573 -1.63 -18.80 7.80
N GLN A 574 -2.20 -19.12 8.97
CA GLN A 574 -1.90 -20.32 9.76
C GLN A 574 -0.42 -20.54 10.16
N GLY A 575 0.37 -19.46 10.27
CA GLY A 575 1.71 -19.53 10.85
C GLY A 575 1.70 -19.81 12.35
N ASP A 576 2.79 -20.43 12.84
CA ASP A 576 3.05 -20.69 14.26
C ASP A 576 3.59 -19.41 14.92
N ARG A 577 2.85 -18.89 15.92
CA ARG A 577 3.18 -17.66 16.64
C ARG A 577 4.47 -17.74 17.45
N GLU A 578 4.83 -18.92 17.96
CA GLU A 578 6.07 -19.12 18.71
C GLU A 578 7.29 -19.07 17.77
N LEU A 579 7.19 -19.69 16.60
CA LEU A 579 8.19 -19.57 15.53
C LEU A 579 8.32 -18.12 15.04
N LYS A 580 7.19 -17.46 14.77
CA LYS A 580 7.16 -16.08 14.27
C LYS A 580 7.69 -15.07 15.27
N PHE A 581 7.54 -15.30 16.58
CA PHE A 581 8.19 -14.50 17.60
C PHE A 581 9.73 -14.57 17.46
N LEU A 582 10.30 -15.78 17.40
CA LEU A 582 11.75 -15.99 17.29
C LEU A 582 12.33 -15.38 16.01
N ILE A 583 11.66 -15.56 14.87
CA ILE A 583 12.08 -14.98 13.59
C ILE A 583 12.12 -13.45 13.65
N GLN A 584 11.05 -12.83 14.17
CA GLN A 584 10.99 -11.37 14.26
C GLN A 584 12.00 -10.82 15.27
N TRP A 585 12.27 -11.54 16.36
CA TRP A 585 13.27 -11.13 17.35
C TRP A 585 14.69 -11.14 16.77
N LEU A 586 15.06 -12.19 16.02
CA LEU A 586 16.34 -12.22 15.33
C LEU A 586 16.44 -11.10 14.28
N ALA A 587 15.40 -10.92 13.45
CA ALA A 587 15.39 -9.87 12.44
C ALA A 587 15.51 -8.45 13.03
N ALA A 588 14.82 -8.16 14.14
CA ALA A 588 14.89 -6.87 14.81
C ALA A 588 16.29 -6.65 15.42
N SER A 589 16.87 -7.69 16.01
CA SER A 589 18.22 -7.65 16.58
C SER A 589 19.29 -7.40 15.53
N LEU A 590 19.18 -8.03 14.36
CA LEU A 590 20.06 -7.79 13.21
C LEU A 590 19.96 -6.36 12.63
N ARG A 591 18.97 -5.59 13.09
CA ARG A 591 18.77 -4.17 12.74
C ARG A 591 18.93 -3.24 13.94
N ASP A 592 19.50 -3.73 15.04
CA ASP A 592 19.74 -2.98 16.27
C ASP A 592 18.46 -2.36 16.85
N ARG A 593 17.36 -3.13 16.86
CA ARG A 593 16.04 -2.69 17.34
C ARG A 593 15.50 -3.57 18.45
N GLU A 594 14.96 -2.93 19.49
CA GLU A 594 14.08 -3.60 20.45
C GLU A 594 12.82 -4.13 19.74
N LEU A 595 12.39 -5.35 20.11
CA LEU A 595 11.13 -5.95 19.68
C LEU A 595 10.04 -5.80 20.74
N VAL A 596 8.98 -5.07 20.43
CA VAL A 596 7.76 -4.98 21.23
C VAL A 596 6.67 -5.83 20.58
N TYR A 597 6.35 -6.96 21.21
CA TYR A 597 5.41 -7.94 20.69
C TYR A 597 4.03 -7.77 21.36
N VAL A 598 3.06 -7.26 20.61
CA VAL A 598 1.70 -7.02 21.08
C VAL A 598 0.88 -8.31 21.03
N LEU A 599 0.32 -8.68 22.18
CA LEU A 599 -0.52 -9.84 22.40
C LEU A 599 -1.99 -9.44 22.52
N PHE A 600 -2.85 -10.24 21.91
CA PHE A 600 -4.29 -10.18 22.16
C PHE A 600 -4.66 -11.04 23.37
N GLU A 601 -5.83 -10.82 23.97
CA GLU A 601 -6.30 -11.54 25.17
C GLU A 601 -6.23 -13.06 25.04
N ARG A 602 -6.54 -13.60 23.86
CA ARG A 602 -6.50 -15.05 23.59
C ARG A 602 -5.09 -15.61 23.49
N ASP A 603 -4.09 -14.75 23.38
CA ASP A 603 -2.69 -15.08 23.13
C ASP A 603 -1.79 -14.81 24.34
N LEU A 604 -2.37 -14.49 25.50
CA LEU A 604 -1.63 -14.22 26.74
C LEU A 604 -0.79 -15.41 27.23
N ASP A 605 -1.15 -16.64 26.85
CA ASP A 605 -0.34 -17.83 27.16
C ASP A 605 1.05 -17.79 26.50
N LEU A 606 1.21 -17.03 25.41
CA LEU A 606 2.49 -16.87 24.73
C LEU A 606 3.51 -16.16 25.63
N GLN A 607 3.08 -15.17 26.42
CA GLN A 607 3.96 -14.43 27.34
C GLN A 607 4.63 -15.38 28.34
N ALA A 608 3.87 -16.28 28.95
CA ALA A 608 4.39 -17.26 29.91
C ALA A 608 5.45 -18.22 29.31
N LYS A 609 5.47 -18.37 27.99
CA LYS A 609 6.47 -19.18 27.26
C LYS A 609 7.67 -18.36 26.79
N VAL A 610 7.46 -17.07 26.49
CA VAL A 610 8.51 -16.13 26.09
C VAL A 610 9.38 -15.75 27.28
N ASP A 611 8.79 -15.47 28.44
CA ASP A 611 9.51 -14.95 29.61
C ASP A 611 10.69 -15.85 30.07
N PRO A 612 10.56 -17.19 30.16
CA PRO A 612 11.68 -18.05 30.53
C PRO A 612 12.82 -18.03 29.51
N LEU A 613 12.50 -17.94 28.22
CA LEU A 613 13.52 -17.85 27.17
C LEU A 613 14.26 -16.52 27.25
N LEU A 614 13.53 -15.40 27.41
CA LEU A 614 14.14 -14.08 27.56
C LEU A 614 15.00 -13.99 28.82
N ALA A 615 14.56 -14.59 29.94
CA ALA A 615 15.35 -14.63 31.17
C ALA A 615 16.67 -15.39 30.98
N LEU A 616 16.68 -16.47 30.20
CA LEU A 616 17.92 -17.19 29.84
C LEU A 616 18.82 -16.35 28.93
N ALA A 617 18.26 -15.79 27.85
CA ALA A 617 18.99 -14.99 26.87
C ALA A 617 19.55 -13.69 27.44
N THR A 618 18.93 -13.15 28.50
CA THR A 618 19.39 -11.94 29.19
C THR A 618 20.16 -12.20 30.49
N SER A 619 20.45 -13.46 30.81
CA SER A 619 21.30 -13.81 31.96
C SER A 619 22.72 -13.24 31.81
N PRO A 620 23.46 -12.98 32.91
CA PRO A 620 24.82 -12.45 32.83
C PRO A 620 25.75 -13.29 31.94
N LYS A 621 25.63 -14.62 32.03
CA LYS A 621 26.39 -15.57 31.20
C LYS A 621 26.06 -15.43 29.72
N ALA A 622 24.77 -15.31 29.38
CA ALA A 622 24.33 -15.13 27.99
C ALA A 622 24.74 -13.78 27.42
N ARG A 623 24.57 -12.69 28.19
CA ARG A 623 25.00 -11.35 27.78
C ARG A 623 26.50 -11.28 27.52
N GLU A 624 27.30 -11.91 28.37
CA GLU A 624 28.75 -11.94 28.18
C GLU A 624 29.15 -12.75 26.94
N TRP A 625 28.51 -13.90 26.71
CA TRP A 625 28.72 -14.69 25.49
C TRP A 625 28.32 -13.91 24.22
N ASP A 626 27.18 -13.23 24.24
CA ASP A 626 26.71 -12.43 23.11
C ASP A 626 27.62 -11.23 22.84
N ARG A 627 28.07 -10.54 23.90
CA ARG A 627 28.99 -9.41 23.80
C ARG A 627 30.36 -9.79 23.25
N GLN A 628 30.86 -10.97 23.59
CA GLN A 628 32.18 -11.43 23.14
C GLN A 628 32.18 -11.91 21.69
N SER A 629 31.13 -12.61 21.25
CA SER A 629 31.15 -13.32 19.96
C SER A 629 29.83 -13.33 19.20
N GLY A 630 28.80 -12.58 19.63
CA GLY A 630 27.45 -12.68 19.06
C GLY A 630 26.81 -14.07 19.28
N GLY A 631 27.26 -14.78 20.31
CA GLY A 631 26.96 -16.20 20.47
C GLY A 631 25.49 -16.55 20.66
N VAL A 632 24.70 -15.64 21.25
CA VAL A 632 23.25 -15.87 21.43
C VAL A 632 22.51 -15.61 20.12
N ALA A 633 22.92 -14.61 19.33
CA ALA A 633 22.39 -14.39 17.99
C ALA A 633 22.73 -15.57 17.05
N GLN A 634 23.97 -16.08 17.11
CA GLN A 634 24.41 -17.28 16.39
C GLN A 634 23.57 -18.50 16.80
N TRP A 635 23.41 -18.74 18.11
CA TRP A 635 22.57 -19.82 18.61
C TRP A 635 21.14 -19.73 18.06
N LEU A 636 20.54 -18.54 18.08
CA LEU A 636 19.16 -18.37 17.62
C LEU A 636 19.05 -18.68 16.12
N MET A 637 20.02 -18.24 15.32
CA MET A 637 20.09 -18.57 13.89
C MET A 637 20.24 -20.09 13.66
N GLU A 638 21.11 -20.75 14.42
CA GLU A 638 21.31 -22.21 14.34
C GLU A 638 20.05 -22.99 14.74
N PHE A 639 19.40 -22.59 15.84
CA PHE A 639 18.14 -23.18 16.30
C PHE A 639 17.06 -23.07 15.22
N LEU A 640 16.90 -21.87 14.65
CA LEU A 640 15.91 -21.56 13.62
C LEU A 640 16.12 -22.37 12.34
N LEU A 641 17.36 -22.49 11.87
CA LEU A 641 17.65 -23.09 10.56
C LEU A 641 17.89 -24.61 10.60
N ASN A 642 18.42 -25.14 11.71
CA ASN A 642 18.89 -26.52 11.77
C ASN A 642 18.08 -27.38 12.77
N GLU A 643 17.80 -26.88 13.97
CA GLU A 643 17.15 -27.68 15.02
C GLU A 643 15.63 -27.84 14.82
N LEU A 644 14.97 -26.83 14.25
CA LEU A 644 13.53 -26.90 14.00
C LEU A 644 13.14 -27.98 12.98
N GLY A 645 13.94 -28.14 11.93
CA GLY A 645 13.70 -29.11 10.85
C GLY A 645 14.01 -30.58 11.21
N ALA A 646 14.84 -30.81 12.23
CA ALA A 646 15.34 -32.13 12.63
C ALA A 646 14.29 -33.02 13.35
N GLY A 647 13.05 -32.55 13.52
CA GLY A 647 12.01 -33.20 14.32
C GLY A 647 10.79 -33.70 13.54
N ARG A 648 10.91 -34.18 12.29
CA ARG A 648 9.75 -34.72 11.54
C ARG A 648 8.98 -35.84 12.27
N GLY A 649 9.59 -36.45 13.30
CA GLY A 649 9.02 -37.53 14.11
C GLY A 649 8.51 -37.15 15.51
N THR A 650 8.72 -35.93 16.03
CA THR A 650 8.24 -35.54 17.37
C THR A 650 6.94 -34.76 17.28
N ARG A 651 5.88 -35.44 16.86
CA ARG A 651 4.51 -34.95 17.04
C ARG A 651 4.24 -34.77 18.55
N GLY A 652 4.17 -33.52 19.02
CA GLY A 652 3.14 -33.11 19.96
C GLY A 652 3.45 -32.97 21.45
N ALA A 653 4.70 -33.04 21.92
CA ALA A 653 4.95 -32.95 23.38
C ALA A 653 5.42 -31.57 23.89
N GLN A 654 6.19 -30.80 23.10
CA GLN A 654 6.79 -29.54 23.55
C GLN A 654 6.69 -28.44 22.49
N SER A 655 6.43 -27.21 22.93
CA SER A 655 6.26 -26.04 22.07
C SER A 655 7.59 -25.53 21.50
N VAL A 656 7.55 -24.69 20.46
CA VAL A 656 8.76 -24.14 19.80
C VAL A 656 9.61 -23.33 20.79
N LEU A 657 8.98 -22.46 21.59
CA LEU A 657 9.68 -21.68 22.62
C LEU A 657 10.26 -22.56 23.73
N ALA A 658 9.55 -23.62 24.14
CA ALA A 658 10.07 -24.56 25.15
C ALA A 658 11.32 -25.29 24.64
N ARG A 659 11.33 -25.70 23.37
CA ARG A 659 12.51 -26.29 22.72
C ARG A 659 13.66 -25.29 22.62
N ALA A 660 13.36 -24.04 22.26
CA ALA A 660 14.37 -22.97 22.20
C ALA A 660 14.99 -22.72 23.59
N ALA A 661 14.18 -22.59 24.64
CA ALA A 661 14.67 -22.39 26.00
C ALA A 661 15.56 -23.55 26.48
N LEU A 662 15.19 -24.79 26.14
CA LEU A 662 16.01 -25.96 26.47
C LEU A 662 17.34 -25.97 25.71
N SER A 663 17.31 -25.69 24.39
CA SER A 663 18.51 -25.61 23.55
C SER A 663 19.47 -24.52 24.06
N LEU A 664 18.98 -23.31 24.34
CA LEU A 664 19.79 -22.22 24.88
C LEU A 664 20.38 -22.58 26.25
N LYS A 665 19.59 -23.19 27.14
CA LYS A 665 20.07 -23.64 28.45
C LYS A 665 21.22 -24.64 28.32
N GLN A 666 21.12 -25.57 27.37
CA GLN A 666 22.17 -26.54 27.09
C GLN A 666 23.43 -25.86 26.56
N ALA A 667 23.30 -24.96 25.59
CA ALA A 667 24.43 -24.16 25.06
C ALA A 667 25.12 -23.36 26.18
N LEU A 668 24.35 -22.65 27.02
CA LEU A 668 24.89 -21.92 28.17
C LEU A 668 25.57 -22.83 29.20
N SER A 669 25.15 -24.08 29.35
CA SER A 669 25.79 -25.02 30.27
C SER A 669 27.12 -25.57 29.73
N SER A 670 27.26 -25.73 28.40
CA SER A 670 28.50 -26.21 27.77
C SER A 670 29.54 -25.11 27.54
N LEU A 671 29.14 -23.84 27.64
CA LEU A 671 30.04 -22.68 27.51
C LEU A 671 31.07 -22.61 28.65
N GLN A 672 32.33 -22.75 28.27
CA GLN A 672 33.49 -22.36 29.07
C GLN A 672 33.87 -20.93 28.69
N LEU A 673 33.42 -19.94 29.48
CA LEU A 673 33.90 -18.57 29.34
C LEU A 673 35.24 -18.45 30.08
N PRO A 674 36.24 -17.74 29.54
CA PRO A 674 37.50 -17.52 30.26
C PRO A 674 37.20 -16.75 31.57
N ASP A 675 37.63 -17.30 32.71
CA ASP A 675 37.55 -16.64 34.01
C ASP A 675 38.42 -15.37 33.97
N LYS A 676 37.78 -14.21 33.79
CA LYS A 676 38.36 -12.95 34.27
C LYS A 676 38.00 -12.83 35.73
N ASP A 677 38.80 -13.46 36.59
CA ASP A 677 39.15 -13.01 37.94
C ASP A 677 40.01 -14.07 38.63
N THR A 678 41.28 -14.16 38.22
CA THR A 678 42.35 -14.69 39.08
C THR A 678 43.67 -13.95 38.84
N GLU A 679 43.59 -12.62 38.64
CA GLU A 679 44.75 -11.73 38.69
C GLU A 679 44.40 -10.46 39.48
N HIS A 680 43.94 -10.60 40.72
CA HIS A 680 44.07 -9.55 41.74
C HIS A 680 43.98 -10.18 43.16
N ILE A 681 44.97 -11.01 43.50
CA ILE A 681 45.37 -11.24 44.89
C ILE A 681 46.88 -11.09 44.96
N GLN A 682 47.36 -9.88 45.23
CA GLN A 682 48.53 -9.55 46.06
C GLN A 682 48.87 -8.06 45.85
N GLN A 683 48.17 -7.17 46.56
CA GLN A 683 48.67 -5.85 47.00
C GLN A 683 47.53 -5.09 47.70
N GLN A 684 47.23 -5.48 48.95
CA GLN A 684 46.73 -4.61 50.03
C GLN A 684 46.40 -5.46 51.27
N GLU A 685 47.40 -6.19 51.76
CA GLU A 685 47.49 -6.53 53.19
C GLU A 685 48.83 -5.97 53.65
N ASP A 686 48.84 -4.68 53.97
CA ASP A 686 49.84 -4.05 54.84
C ASP A 686 49.44 -2.58 55.03
N THR A 687 48.47 -2.33 55.94
CA THR A 687 48.49 -1.24 56.93
C THR A 687 47.15 -1.16 57.68
N GLU A 688 46.96 -2.06 58.64
CA GLU A 688 46.19 -1.72 59.83
C GLU A 688 47.13 -1.03 60.83
N SER A 689 46.83 0.23 61.18
CA SER A 689 46.80 0.72 62.57
C SER A 689 46.85 2.24 62.61
N LYS A 690 45.75 2.86 63.09
CA LYS A 690 45.78 3.76 64.26
C LYS A 690 44.42 4.40 64.56
N LEU A 691 44.06 4.26 65.85
CA LEU A 691 43.35 5.21 66.73
C LEU A 691 41.81 5.28 66.69
N GLU A 692 41.24 4.50 67.63
CA GLU A 692 40.27 4.81 68.70
C GLU A 692 39.37 6.08 68.72
N PRO A 693 38.24 6.03 69.50
CA PRO A 693 36.98 6.72 69.20
C PRO A 693 36.66 7.91 70.12
N GLN A 694 35.70 8.76 69.74
CA GLN A 694 34.93 9.58 70.71
C GLN A 694 33.59 10.11 70.17
N GLN A 695 32.69 10.35 71.13
CA GLN A 695 31.23 10.49 71.08
C GLN A 695 30.69 11.91 70.78
N SER A 696 29.35 12.01 70.76
CA SER A 696 28.43 13.16 70.89
C SER A 696 27.88 13.71 69.58
N GLY A 697 26.61 14.08 69.41
CA GLY A 697 25.45 14.15 70.28
C GLY A 697 24.38 15.04 69.60
N GLN A 698 23.10 14.67 69.77
CA GLN A 698 21.88 15.49 69.72
C GLN A 698 21.35 16.11 68.40
N GLU A 699 20.13 15.65 68.08
CA GLU A 699 18.97 16.29 67.42
C GLU A 699 18.71 17.77 67.80
N PRO A 700 17.97 18.58 66.98
CA PRO A 700 16.50 18.55 67.05
C PRO A 700 15.73 18.85 65.74
N SER A 701 14.40 18.84 65.92
CA SER A 701 13.29 18.57 65.02
C SER A 701 12.58 19.80 64.42
N ILE A 702 11.50 19.48 63.64
CA ILE A 702 10.26 20.25 63.36
C ILE A 702 10.16 20.80 61.92
N ARG A 703 9.27 20.24 61.07
CA ARG A 703 7.84 20.64 60.90
C ARG A 703 7.14 19.84 59.79
N GLU A 704 6.01 19.23 60.12
CA GLU A 704 5.00 18.72 59.18
C GLU A 704 4.08 19.85 58.71
N GLU A 705 3.62 19.82 57.45
CA GLU A 705 2.21 19.72 57.04
C GLU A 705 2.03 19.75 55.49
N PRO A 706 0.86 19.33 54.93
CA PRO A 706 0.80 18.23 53.96
C PRO A 706 0.48 18.64 52.52
N GLY A 707 0.83 17.77 51.57
CA GLY A 707 0.32 17.77 50.20
C GLY A 707 -0.11 16.36 49.81
N GLU A 708 -1.42 16.16 49.66
CA GLU A 708 -2.04 14.93 49.17
C GLU A 708 -1.56 14.61 47.75
N GLU A 709 -1.06 13.38 47.53
CA GLU A 709 -1.17 12.72 46.22
C GLU A 709 -1.22 11.21 46.46
N SER A 710 -2.44 10.65 46.41
CA SER A 710 -2.65 9.21 46.40
C SER A 710 -2.22 8.66 45.03
N SER A 711 -1.17 7.85 45.04
CA SER A 711 -0.77 7.04 43.89
C SER A 711 -1.60 5.76 43.84
N GLU A 712 -2.76 5.84 43.21
CA GLU A 712 -3.53 4.64 42.86
C GLU A 712 -3.05 4.13 41.49
N ALA A 713 -2.04 3.26 41.52
CA ALA A 713 -1.57 2.50 40.37
C ALA A 713 -2.67 1.52 39.91
N THR A 714 -3.60 2.01 39.12
CA THR A 714 -4.63 1.21 38.46
C THR A 714 -3.96 0.36 37.37
N LYS A 715 -3.86 -0.96 37.60
CA LYS A 715 -3.59 -1.95 36.56
C LYS A 715 -4.64 -1.78 35.45
N LYS A 716 -4.27 -1.14 34.34
CA LYS A 716 -5.13 -1.02 33.17
C LYS A 716 -5.48 -2.43 32.67
N LYS A 717 -6.78 -2.70 32.50
CA LYS A 717 -7.27 -3.98 31.98
C LYS A 717 -6.83 -4.15 30.51
N PRO A 718 -6.58 -5.39 30.04
CA PRO A 718 -6.34 -5.67 28.62
C PRO A 718 -7.44 -5.06 27.73
N LYS A 719 -7.08 -4.57 26.55
CA LYS A 719 -8.07 -4.07 25.58
C LYS A 719 -8.83 -5.24 24.96
N MET A 720 -10.15 -5.24 25.11
CA MET A 720 -11.02 -6.28 24.54
C MET A 720 -11.09 -6.18 23.01
N MET A 721 -10.57 -7.19 22.30
CA MET A 721 -10.89 -7.45 20.90
C MET A 721 -11.26 -8.91 20.69
N HIS A 722 -12.55 -9.18 20.46
CA HIS A 722 -13.05 -10.51 20.16
C HIS A 722 -12.74 -10.85 18.69
N GLN A 723 -11.59 -11.47 18.47
CA GLN A 723 -11.12 -11.90 17.15
C GLN A 723 -11.87 -13.18 16.70
N LYS A 724 -13.08 -13.04 16.16
CA LYS A 724 -13.73 -14.10 15.37
C LYS A 724 -13.11 -14.10 13.97
N THR A 725 -12.74 -15.27 13.44
CA THR A 725 -12.20 -15.34 12.08
C THR A 725 -13.31 -15.01 11.06
N MET A 726 -12.95 -14.50 9.88
CA MET A 726 -13.92 -14.32 8.79
C MET A 726 -14.61 -15.65 8.44
N GLN A 727 -13.91 -16.78 8.55
CA GLN A 727 -14.46 -18.12 8.33
C GLN A 727 -15.53 -18.50 9.37
N ASP A 728 -15.35 -18.13 10.65
CA ASP A 728 -16.35 -18.33 11.72
C ASP A 728 -17.64 -17.53 11.49
N PHE A 729 -17.54 -16.46 10.69
CA PHE A 729 -18.68 -15.61 10.36
C PHE A 729 -19.51 -16.15 9.18
N PHE A 730 -18.88 -16.88 8.25
CA PHE A 730 -19.54 -17.51 7.10
C PHE A 730 -19.99 -18.95 7.34
N THR A 731 -19.47 -19.63 8.37
CA THR A 731 -19.85 -21.03 8.70
C THR A 731 -21.18 -21.18 9.43
N LYS A 732 -21.79 -20.09 9.91
CA LYS A 732 -23.18 -20.08 10.39
C LYS A 732 -24.11 -19.56 9.29
N GLN A 733 -24.33 -20.36 8.25
CA GLN A 733 -25.49 -20.25 7.37
C GLN A 733 -26.59 -21.18 7.87
#